data_AF-A0A7Y6XDM4-F1
#
_entry.id   AF-A0A7Y6XDM4-F1
#
_cell.length_a   1.000
_cell.length_b   1.000
_cell.length_c   1.000
_cell.angle_alpha   90.00
_cell.angle_beta   90.00
_cell.angle_gamma   90.00
#
_symmetry.space_group_name_H-M   'P 1'
#
loop_
_entity.id
_entity.type
_entity.pdbx_description
1 polymer ?
#
loop_
_entity_poly.entity_id
_entity_poly.type
_entity_poly.pdbx_seq_one_letter_code
_entity_poly.pdbx_strand_id
1 'polypeptide(L)'
;MTSTARHECKTVSDRKWSLTSFMEFYERVLGPKLFKPYGELLVREIRKDLRPEAPVTNILEVACGTGRITTYLYEDLAKPLKAQLVATDLSKIAIDLCRTVVGDEINRNVTFLADVDMADMPFGNDSFDIIVCGFGLMFPPDKTRVAREFKRVLRPGGKIYGTVFHYNELFGLAREQSQKHFGTPSAILDRALSLSDHTAITSAFSLEGLCRGVSEVATSCPLSFFLDEHDAREFLFNTCILLEEFNQCDTLTREAYLDTILGELRSRVPTQHYAVKAWLLRGLVDEACKETVAPGALPDFGELSAFRGMAPELVESQSERLMPRSEANALRNYQAMKSAFLAEHPEYPEGEVEALRRDEFSRLDAQGEAYLDHVGGAQAPESLIEHDHQTLKRTILGNPHTGSKATEAAYEKARSEIYRFFRCSPDDYEIVFTPNASGAIRMVAESFPFESGSDVLLVKDNHTSVHGIREFAKSKGATVKYVPLTQDLRIIESSLQRSLEKLDDRHAHLFAFPAQSNATGVKHDLKWIQLAQERGAMVLCDAAAFVPLSPLDIGAHQPDFVPVSLYKIFGYPTGVGCLIAKKSSLLRLTPPSFAGGSVCYYSGPWSPTDRLLHHEHGRQFEVGTPNYASFHAISYGFEFISKVGLDNIRLRANALARWLETQLLRLQHDIKAKGPLCRVYGPSQEEKGATVMLNLFDCYNAVFSHALVKRAAESFGITVRNGCFCNLGAVQHATYTTAGAEHCELDKTEKVLDCKTFDDEILSKGLCGAVRVSFGLGSNFRDAYRFYLLAKSLLNTEASRLQDHLTAADGDGAQSLALEPVGQGLADAVAARISD
;
A
#
# COMPACT_ATOMS: atom_id res chain seq x y z
N MET A 1 33.00 -49.83 -17.76
CA MET A 1 33.38 -48.45 -17.40
C MET A 1 32.57 -47.49 -18.26
N THR A 2 31.53 -46.88 -17.69
CA THR A 2 31.00 -45.57 -18.10
C THR A 2 30.11 -45.06 -16.96
N SER A 3 30.43 -43.85 -16.53
CA SER A 3 29.97 -43.16 -15.32
C SER A 3 28.51 -42.70 -15.45
N THR A 4 27.62 -43.24 -14.63
CA THR A 4 26.35 -42.60 -14.26
C THR A 4 26.58 -41.81 -12.98
N ALA A 5 26.83 -40.50 -13.12
CA ALA A 5 26.87 -39.58 -11.99
C ALA A 5 25.51 -39.61 -11.29
N ARG A 6 25.47 -40.14 -10.06
CA ARG A 6 24.35 -39.97 -9.13
C ARG A 6 24.08 -38.47 -9.01
N HIS A 7 22.89 -38.03 -9.42
CA HIS A 7 22.37 -36.73 -9.01
C HIS A 7 22.30 -36.74 -7.47
N GLU A 8 23.25 -36.06 -6.82
CA GLU A 8 23.13 -35.74 -5.40
C GLU A 8 21.83 -34.95 -5.20
N CYS A 9 20.88 -35.56 -4.51
CA CYS A 9 19.58 -34.97 -4.22
C CYS A 9 19.81 -33.85 -3.19
N LYS A 10 19.91 -32.60 -3.66
CA LYS A 10 19.82 -31.42 -2.77
C LYS A 10 18.49 -31.47 -2.01
N THR A 11 18.49 -31.13 -0.73
CA THR A 11 17.24 -31.01 0.04
C THR A 11 16.31 -29.99 -0.63
N VAL A 12 14.99 -30.16 -0.50
CA VAL A 12 14.01 -29.30 -1.18
C VAL A 12 14.18 -27.83 -0.75
N SER A 13 14.53 -27.57 0.51
CA SER A 13 14.78 -26.21 1.00
C SER A 13 16.14 -25.61 0.60
N ASP A 14 17.12 -26.41 0.20
CA ASP A 14 18.40 -25.94 -0.35
C ASP A 14 18.26 -25.44 -1.80
N ARG A 15 17.15 -25.77 -2.48
CA ARG A 15 16.85 -25.21 -3.80
C ARG A 15 16.39 -23.76 -3.62
N LYS A 16 17.08 -22.84 -4.29
CA LYS A 16 16.56 -21.47 -4.45
C LYS A 16 15.22 -21.56 -5.16
N TRP A 17 14.15 -21.19 -4.46
CA TRP A 17 12.84 -21.06 -5.07
C TRP A 17 12.93 -20.05 -6.22
N SER A 18 12.42 -20.44 -7.37
CA SER A 18 12.28 -19.61 -8.57
C SER A 18 11.00 -19.98 -9.28
N LEU A 19 10.48 -19.05 -10.11
CA LEU A 19 9.34 -19.34 -10.97
C LEU A 19 9.60 -20.57 -11.85
N THR A 20 10.83 -20.72 -12.36
CA THR A 20 11.24 -21.90 -13.14
C THR A 20 11.12 -23.20 -12.34
N SER A 21 11.64 -23.25 -11.12
CA SER A 21 11.54 -24.44 -10.27
C SER A 21 10.10 -24.74 -9.83
N PHE A 22 9.27 -23.70 -9.62
CA PHE A 22 7.86 -23.88 -9.34
C PHE A 22 7.12 -24.44 -10.56
N MET A 23 7.45 -23.95 -11.76
CA MET A 23 6.88 -24.46 -13.01
C MET A 23 7.31 -25.91 -13.28
N GLU A 24 8.55 -26.30 -12.99
CA GLU A 24 8.97 -27.70 -13.05
C GLU A 24 8.15 -28.60 -12.10
N PHE A 25 7.94 -28.16 -10.86
CA PHE A 25 7.06 -28.84 -9.90
C PHE A 25 5.61 -28.91 -10.42
N TYR A 26 5.08 -27.79 -10.90
CA TYR A 26 3.74 -27.68 -11.48
C TYR A 26 3.58 -28.69 -12.62
N GLU A 27 4.53 -28.76 -13.55
CA GLU A 27 4.49 -29.64 -14.72
C GLU A 27 4.63 -31.11 -14.36
N ARG A 28 5.45 -31.44 -13.36
CA ARG A 28 5.68 -32.83 -12.95
C ARG A 28 4.56 -33.39 -12.09
N VAL A 29 3.95 -32.54 -11.24
CA VAL A 29 3.04 -32.98 -10.17
C VAL A 29 1.62 -32.50 -10.40
N LEU A 30 1.39 -31.18 -10.49
CA LEU A 30 0.03 -30.62 -10.55
C LEU A 30 -0.60 -30.79 -11.94
N GLY A 31 0.15 -30.57 -13.02
CA GLY A 31 -0.30 -30.69 -14.41
C GLY A 31 -1.00 -32.03 -14.70
N PRO A 32 -0.32 -33.17 -14.55
CA PRO A 32 -0.88 -34.48 -14.85
C PRO A 32 -1.98 -34.94 -13.89
N LYS A 33 -1.87 -34.59 -12.60
CA LYS A 33 -2.73 -35.14 -11.55
C LYS A 33 -3.99 -34.29 -11.29
N LEU A 34 -3.89 -32.97 -11.51
CA LEU A 34 -4.97 -32.02 -11.24
C LEU A 34 -5.51 -31.38 -12.52
N PHE A 35 -4.67 -30.76 -13.35
CA PHE A 35 -5.15 -29.96 -14.48
C PHE A 35 -5.66 -30.80 -15.65
N LYS A 36 -5.03 -31.95 -15.93
CA LYS A 36 -5.50 -32.88 -16.97
C LYS A 36 -6.97 -33.32 -16.80
N PRO A 37 -7.41 -33.87 -15.65
CA PRO A 37 -8.81 -34.28 -15.47
C PRO A 37 -9.82 -33.15 -15.66
N TYR A 38 -9.47 -31.92 -15.30
CA TYR A 38 -10.33 -30.75 -15.52
C TYR A 38 -10.32 -30.25 -16.97
N GLY A 39 -9.22 -30.42 -17.72
CA GLY A 39 -9.18 -30.20 -19.16
C GLY A 39 -10.10 -31.18 -19.91
N GLU A 40 -10.04 -32.47 -19.56
CA GLU A 40 -10.94 -33.50 -20.10
C GLU A 40 -12.42 -33.21 -19.76
N LEU A 41 -12.69 -32.74 -18.54
CA LEU A 41 -14.02 -32.27 -18.14
C LEU A 41 -14.51 -31.12 -19.04
N LEU A 42 -13.71 -30.06 -19.22
CA LEU A 42 -14.09 -28.89 -20.03
C LEU A 42 -14.46 -29.32 -21.46
N VAL A 43 -13.63 -30.13 -22.11
CA VAL A 43 -13.90 -30.67 -23.45
C VAL A 43 -15.22 -31.45 -23.48
N ARG A 44 -15.45 -32.32 -22.49
CA ARG A 44 -16.67 -33.12 -22.40
C ARG A 44 -17.91 -32.25 -22.29
N GLU A 45 -17.85 -31.20 -21.46
CA GLU A 45 -18.99 -30.29 -21.26
C GLU A 45 -19.26 -29.43 -22.49
N ILE A 46 -18.22 -28.94 -23.17
CA ILE A 46 -18.36 -28.21 -24.43
C ILE A 46 -19.03 -29.09 -25.49
N ARG A 47 -18.58 -30.35 -25.65
CA ARG A 47 -19.14 -31.29 -26.64
C ARG A 47 -20.64 -31.54 -26.48
N LYS A 48 -21.18 -31.52 -25.25
CA LYS A 48 -22.63 -31.69 -24.98
C LYS A 48 -23.47 -30.53 -25.55
N ASP A 49 -22.86 -29.37 -25.66
CA ASP A 49 -23.51 -28.11 -26.01
C ASP A 49 -23.36 -27.73 -27.49
N LEU A 50 -22.60 -28.51 -28.25
CA LEU A 50 -22.48 -28.37 -29.70
C LEU A 50 -23.82 -28.70 -30.37
N ARG A 51 -24.14 -27.95 -31.43
CA ARG A 51 -25.35 -28.11 -32.24
C ARG A 51 -24.96 -28.11 -33.72
N PRO A 52 -25.50 -29.00 -34.56
CA PRO A 52 -25.15 -29.06 -36.00
C PRO A 52 -25.43 -27.74 -36.74
N GLU A 53 -26.52 -27.08 -36.38
CA GLU A 53 -27.00 -25.81 -36.92
C GLU A 53 -26.15 -24.57 -36.53
N ALA A 54 -25.21 -24.69 -35.59
CA ALA A 54 -24.30 -23.62 -35.17
C ALA A 54 -22.85 -24.14 -35.10
N PRO A 55 -22.16 -24.29 -36.24
CA PRO A 55 -20.83 -24.88 -36.27
C PRO A 55 -19.80 -23.98 -35.59
N VAL A 56 -19.03 -24.56 -34.68
CA VAL A 56 -17.91 -23.87 -34.00
C VAL A 56 -16.71 -23.84 -34.93
N THR A 57 -16.21 -22.65 -35.20
CA THR A 57 -15.10 -22.37 -36.11
C THR A 57 -13.90 -21.76 -35.40
N ASN A 58 -14.11 -21.01 -34.32
CA ASN A 58 -13.08 -20.27 -33.61
C ASN A 58 -13.22 -20.47 -32.10
N ILE A 59 -12.16 -20.99 -31.48
CA ILE A 59 -12.07 -21.24 -30.05
C ILE A 59 -10.90 -20.41 -29.50
N LEU A 60 -11.17 -19.69 -28.41
CA LEU A 60 -10.17 -18.94 -27.66
C LEU A 60 -9.96 -19.61 -26.30
N GLU A 61 -8.73 -20.03 -26.02
CA GLU A 61 -8.30 -20.36 -24.66
C GLU A 61 -7.58 -19.17 -24.05
N VAL A 62 -7.99 -18.79 -22.84
CA VAL A 62 -7.44 -17.64 -22.11
C VAL A 62 -6.83 -18.10 -20.80
N ALA A 63 -5.66 -17.57 -20.46
CA ALA A 63 -4.79 -18.05 -19.39
C ALA A 63 -4.40 -19.53 -19.58
N CYS A 64 -3.81 -19.84 -20.74
CA CYS A 64 -3.45 -21.21 -21.11
C CYS A 64 -2.28 -21.78 -20.29
N GLY A 65 -1.53 -20.94 -19.57
CA GLY A 65 -0.37 -21.33 -18.79
C GLY A 65 0.66 -22.07 -19.64
N THR A 66 1.06 -23.25 -19.17
CA THR A 66 2.01 -24.15 -19.85
C THR A 66 1.38 -25.02 -20.95
N GLY A 67 0.11 -24.80 -21.30
CA GLY A 67 -0.56 -25.50 -22.40
C GLY A 67 -1.13 -26.88 -22.06
N ARG A 68 -1.25 -27.21 -20.76
CA ARG A 68 -1.79 -28.50 -20.32
C ARG A 68 -3.25 -28.68 -20.73
N ILE A 69 -4.09 -27.65 -20.58
CA ILE A 69 -5.48 -27.68 -21.03
C ILE A 69 -5.55 -27.51 -22.55
N THR A 70 -4.72 -26.65 -23.14
CA THR A 70 -4.57 -26.47 -24.60
C THR A 70 -4.43 -27.79 -25.35
N THR A 71 -3.63 -28.73 -24.81
CA THR A 71 -3.40 -30.03 -25.43
C THR A 71 -4.72 -30.80 -25.64
N TYR A 72 -5.60 -30.81 -24.65
CA TYR A 72 -6.91 -31.48 -24.74
C TYR A 72 -7.90 -30.68 -25.58
N LEU A 73 -7.89 -29.36 -25.46
CA LEU A 73 -8.72 -28.50 -26.32
C LEU A 73 -8.35 -28.67 -27.80
N TYR A 74 -7.08 -28.84 -28.13
CA TYR A 74 -6.67 -29.10 -29.51
C TYR A 74 -7.07 -30.50 -29.97
N GLU A 75 -6.56 -31.55 -29.32
CA GLU A 75 -6.72 -32.93 -29.80
C GLU A 75 -8.17 -33.41 -29.77
N ASP A 76 -8.91 -33.06 -28.73
CA ASP A 76 -10.26 -33.57 -28.51
C ASP A 76 -11.36 -32.58 -28.91
N LEU A 77 -11.07 -31.31 -29.19
CA LEU A 77 -12.12 -30.36 -29.57
C LEU A 77 -11.83 -29.67 -30.91
N ALA A 78 -10.77 -28.89 -31.01
CA ALA A 78 -10.50 -28.07 -32.19
C ALA A 78 -10.20 -28.91 -33.43
N LYS A 79 -9.33 -29.92 -33.32
CA LYS A 79 -8.91 -30.78 -34.43
C LYS A 79 -10.06 -31.61 -35.01
N PRO A 80 -10.91 -32.29 -34.22
CA PRO A 80 -12.11 -32.97 -34.74
C PRO A 80 -13.12 -32.02 -35.41
N LEU A 81 -13.26 -30.79 -34.90
CA LEU A 81 -14.17 -29.78 -35.43
C LEU A 81 -13.60 -29.01 -36.63
N LYS A 82 -12.30 -29.17 -36.92
CA LYS A 82 -11.55 -28.30 -37.85
C LYS A 82 -11.68 -26.81 -37.48
N ALA A 83 -11.77 -26.52 -36.18
CA ALA A 83 -11.83 -25.17 -35.65
C ALA A 83 -10.43 -24.62 -35.42
N GLN A 84 -10.27 -23.30 -35.52
CA GLN A 84 -9.05 -22.61 -35.13
C GLN A 84 -9.00 -22.49 -33.60
N LEU A 85 -7.87 -22.85 -33.00
CA LEU A 85 -7.60 -22.63 -31.58
C LEU A 85 -6.54 -21.53 -31.43
N VAL A 86 -6.90 -20.49 -30.69
CA VAL A 86 -5.99 -19.45 -30.23
C VAL A 86 -5.83 -19.61 -28.72
N ALA A 87 -4.60 -19.69 -28.24
CA ALA A 87 -4.28 -19.82 -26.82
C ALA A 87 -3.47 -18.59 -26.38
N THR A 88 -3.95 -17.92 -25.35
CA THR A 88 -3.37 -16.66 -24.89
C THR A 88 -3.02 -16.72 -23.42
N ASP A 89 -1.91 -16.09 -23.04
CA ASP A 89 -1.54 -15.89 -21.64
C ASP A 89 -0.94 -14.49 -21.45
N LEU A 90 -1.15 -13.92 -20.27
CA LEU A 90 -0.52 -12.65 -19.88
C LEU A 90 1.00 -12.82 -19.74
N SER A 91 1.46 -14.01 -19.35
CA SER A 91 2.87 -14.27 -19.12
C SER A 91 3.58 -14.79 -20.37
N LYS A 92 4.49 -13.99 -20.92
CA LYS A 92 5.43 -14.46 -21.95
C LYS A 92 6.21 -15.71 -21.54
N ILE A 93 6.61 -15.79 -20.26
CA ILE A 93 7.35 -16.95 -19.73
C ILE A 93 6.49 -18.22 -19.81
N ALA A 94 5.18 -18.12 -19.51
CA ALA A 94 4.27 -19.25 -19.60
C ALA A 94 4.13 -19.74 -21.06
N ILE A 95 4.02 -18.82 -22.02
CA ILE A 95 3.95 -19.16 -23.45
C ILE A 95 5.27 -19.77 -23.96
N ASP A 96 6.42 -19.22 -23.57
CA ASP A 96 7.71 -19.78 -23.96
C ASP A 96 7.86 -21.21 -23.42
N LEU A 97 7.46 -21.46 -22.17
CA LEU A 97 7.45 -22.80 -21.57
C LEU A 97 6.40 -23.71 -22.25
N CYS A 98 5.20 -23.19 -22.52
CA CYS A 98 4.14 -23.91 -23.22
C CYS A 98 4.63 -24.52 -24.52
N ARG A 99 5.36 -23.73 -25.33
CA ARG A 99 5.93 -24.19 -26.61
C ARG A 99 6.94 -25.33 -26.45
N THR A 100 7.58 -25.47 -25.29
CA THR A 100 8.48 -26.60 -24.99
C THR A 100 7.75 -27.83 -24.46
N VAL A 101 6.57 -27.63 -23.86
CA VAL A 101 5.75 -28.68 -23.23
C VAL A 101 4.81 -29.34 -24.23
N VAL A 102 4.18 -28.57 -25.11
CA VAL A 102 3.24 -29.08 -26.11
C VAL A 102 3.98 -29.72 -27.29
N GLY A 103 3.34 -30.70 -27.94
CA GLY A 103 3.95 -31.39 -29.08
C GLY A 103 4.08 -30.51 -30.32
N ASP A 104 4.99 -30.88 -31.24
CA ASP A 104 5.27 -30.16 -32.50
C ASP A 104 4.02 -29.91 -33.35
N GLU A 105 3.06 -30.83 -33.33
CA GLU A 105 1.80 -30.66 -34.06
C GLU A 105 0.99 -29.48 -33.49
N ILE A 106 0.87 -29.38 -32.16
CA ILE A 106 0.14 -28.30 -31.49
C ILE A 106 0.85 -26.97 -31.74
N ASN A 107 2.19 -26.94 -31.62
CA ASN A 107 2.99 -25.74 -31.93
C ASN A 107 2.77 -25.18 -33.34
N ARG A 108 2.46 -26.05 -34.32
CA ARG A 108 2.18 -25.62 -35.71
C ARG A 108 0.74 -25.19 -35.93
N ASN A 109 -0.22 -25.76 -35.22
CA ASN A 109 -1.65 -25.62 -35.51
C ASN A 109 -2.41 -24.72 -34.51
N VAL A 110 -1.84 -24.46 -33.33
CA VAL A 110 -2.40 -23.54 -32.33
C VAL A 110 -1.67 -22.21 -32.38
N THR A 111 -2.43 -21.11 -32.40
CA THR A 111 -1.84 -19.76 -32.34
C THR A 111 -1.62 -19.37 -30.88
N PHE A 112 -0.36 -19.25 -30.47
CA PHE A 112 0.03 -18.84 -29.11
C PHE A 112 0.40 -17.36 -29.04
N LEU A 113 -0.32 -16.58 -28.22
CA LEU A 113 -0.05 -15.16 -27.97
C LEU A 113 0.31 -14.92 -26.50
N ALA A 114 1.42 -14.20 -26.29
CA ALA A 114 1.88 -13.73 -24.98
C ALA A 114 1.46 -12.28 -24.73
N ASP A 115 1.57 -11.84 -23.48
CA ASP A 115 1.30 -10.45 -23.06
C ASP A 115 -0.15 -10.03 -23.37
N VAL A 116 -1.08 -10.98 -23.33
CA VAL A 116 -2.51 -10.75 -23.55
C VAL A 116 -3.24 -10.71 -22.21
N ASP A 117 -3.73 -9.53 -21.84
CA ASP A 117 -4.65 -9.37 -20.72
C ASP A 117 -6.05 -9.84 -21.13
N MET A 118 -6.64 -10.75 -20.36
CA MET A 118 -8.00 -11.23 -20.61
C MET A 118 -9.09 -10.16 -20.41
N ALA A 119 -8.73 -9.04 -19.77
CA ALA A 119 -9.56 -7.85 -19.61
C ALA A 119 -9.38 -6.83 -20.76
N ASP A 120 -8.43 -7.05 -21.67
CA ASP A 120 -8.13 -6.19 -22.82
C ASP A 120 -7.44 -6.99 -23.94
N MET A 121 -8.25 -7.68 -24.75
CA MET A 121 -7.77 -8.64 -25.73
C MET A 121 -7.61 -8.00 -27.12
N PRO A 122 -6.53 -8.31 -27.86
CA PRO A 122 -6.23 -7.71 -29.17
C PRO A 122 -7.07 -8.30 -30.32
N PHE A 123 -8.32 -8.68 -30.05
CA PHE A 123 -9.23 -9.28 -31.02
C PHE A 123 -10.37 -8.34 -31.38
N GLY A 124 -10.91 -8.48 -32.59
CA GLY A 124 -12.12 -7.76 -33.00
C GLY A 124 -13.36 -8.21 -32.24
N ASN A 125 -14.42 -7.43 -32.31
CA ASN A 125 -15.73 -7.85 -31.80
C ASN A 125 -16.19 -9.11 -32.54
N ASP A 126 -16.93 -9.99 -31.86
CA ASP A 126 -17.59 -11.15 -32.49
C ASP A 126 -16.62 -12.11 -33.22
N SER A 127 -15.40 -12.24 -32.71
CA SER A 127 -14.32 -13.05 -33.31
C SER A 127 -14.40 -14.54 -32.95
N PHE A 128 -14.98 -14.90 -31.80
CA PHE A 128 -14.94 -16.27 -31.30
C PHE A 128 -16.33 -16.85 -31.02
N ASP A 129 -16.45 -18.17 -31.20
CA ASP A 129 -17.67 -18.91 -30.91
C ASP A 129 -17.65 -19.44 -29.45
N ILE A 130 -16.46 -19.84 -28.97
CA ILE A 130 -16.24 -20.37 -27.63
C ILE A 130 -15.01 -19.72 -26.99
N ILE A 131 -15.14 -19.31 -25.73
CA ILE A 131 -14.02 -19.05 -24.84
C ILE A 131 -13.90 -20.20 -23.83
N VAL A 132 -12.67 -20.62 -23.55
CA VAL A 132 -12.33 -21.55 -22.47
C VAL A 132 -11.30 -20.90 -21.54
N CYS A 133 -11.53 -20.95 -20.23
CA CYS A 133 -10.57 -20.46 -19.24
C CYS A 133 -10.44 -21.43 -18.06
N GLY A 134 -9.39 -22.25 -18.09
CA GLY A 134 -9.12 -23.24 -17.04
C GLY A 134 -8.29 -22.65 -15.91
N PHE A 135 -8.89 -22.46 -14.74
CA PHE A 135 -8.22 -21.92 -13.53
C PHE A 135 -7.57 -20.53 -13.72
N GLY A 136 -7.98 -19.75 -14.72
CA GLY A 136 -7.52 -18.37 -14.92
C GLY A 136 -8.42 -17.31 -14.29
N LEU A 137 -9.75 -17.52 -14.30
CA LEU A 137 -10.76 -16.53 -13.90
C LEU A 137 -10.72 -16.08 -12.42
N MET A 138 -10.00 -16.81 -11.57
CA MET A 138 -9.79 -16.44 -10.17
C MET A 138 -8.79 -15.29 -9.99
N PHE A 139 -7.81 -15.16 -10.88
CA PHE A 139 -6.69 -14.23 -10.77
C PHE A 139 -7.00 -12.77 -11.14
N PRO A 140 -7.78 -12.44 -12.21
CA PRO A 140 -8.00 -11.06 -12.56
C PRO A 140 -8.71 -10.31 -11.42
N PRO A 141 -8.22 -9.12 -11.03
CA PRO A 141 -8.84 -8.31 -9.98
C PRO A 141 -10.23 -7.82 -10.41
N ASP A 142 -10.36 -7.40 -11.68
CA ASP A 142 -11.61 -6.91 -12.26
C ASP A 142 -12.30 -7.98 -13.12
N LYS A 143 -13.10 -8.83 -12.46
CA LYS A 143 -13.85 -9.90 -13.11
C LYS A 143 -14.93 -9.38 -14.07
N THR A 144 -15.38 -8.13 -13.90
CA THR A 144 -16.47 -7.60 -14.71
C THR A 144 -15.97 -6.99 -16.01
N ARG A 145 -14.79 -6.36 -16.01
CA ARG A 145 -14.09 -6.02 -17.25
C ARG A 145 -13.74 -7.27 -18.05
N VAL A 146 -13.29 -8.35 -17.41
CA VAL A 146 -13.10 -9.66 -18.09
C VAL A 146 -14.41 -10.17 -18.68
N ALA A 147 -15.51 -10.13 -17.94
CA ALA A 147 -16.83 -10.52 -18.47
C ALA A 147 -17.27 -9.66 -19.67
N ARG A 148 -17.04 -8.35 -19.61
CA ARG A 148 -17.33 -7.41 -20.71
C ARG A 148 -16.49 -7.71 -21.93
N GLU A 149 -15.21 -8.00 -21.73
CA GLU A 149 -14.27 -8.29 -22.78
C GLU A 149 -14.57 -9.64 -23.44
N PHE A 150 -14.94 -10.65 -22.63
CA PHE A 150 -15.41 -11.94 -23.11
C PHE A 150 -16.67 -11.77 -23.96
N LYS A 151 -17.64 -11.00 -23.46
CA LYS A 151 -18.84 -10.64 -24.22
C LYS A 151 -18.50 -9.92 -25.52
N ARG A 152 -17.51 -9.01 -25.52
CA ARG A 152 -17.11 -8.24 -26.69
C ARG A 152 -16.59 -9.16 -27.80
N VAL A 153 -15.65 -10.06 -27.48
CA VAL A 153 -15.00 -10.94 -28.47
C VAL A 153 -15.83 -12.17 -28.83
N LEU A 154 -16.74 -12.62 -27.96
CA LEU A 154 -17.70 -13.67 -28.29
C LEU A 154 -18.76 -13.14 -29.24
N ARG A 155 -19.10 -13.94 -30.24
CA ARG A 155 -20.25 -13.71 -31.11
C ARG A 155 -21.57 -13.71 -30.33
N PRO A 156 -22.64 -13.14 -30.89
CA PRO A 156 -23.98 -13.41 -30.40
C PRO A 156 -24.22 -14.93 -30.34
N GLY A 157 -24.75 -15.43 -29.23
CA GLY A 157 -24.92 -16.87 -28.96
C GLY A 157 -23.64 -17.62 -28.58
N GLY A 158 -22.49 -16.94 -28.55
CA GLY A 158 -21.20 -17.49 -28.13
C GLY A 158 -21.17 -17.86 -26.65
N LYS A 159 -20.32 -18.82 -26.28
CA LYS A 159 -20.30 -19.44 -24.95
C LYS A 159 -18.94 -19.33 -24.24
N ILE A 160 -18.97 -19.24 -22.92
CA ILE A 160 -17.78 -19.32 -22.06
C ILE A 160 -17.87 -20.55 -21.15
N TYR A 161 -16.77 -21.29 -21.06
CA TYR A 161 -16.58 -22.39 -20.10
C TYR A 161 -15.34 -22.12 -19.27
N GLY A 162 -15.44 -22.21 -17.95
CA GLY A 162 -14.29 -22.03 -17.07
C GLY A 162 -14.28 -22.96 -15.87
N THR A 163 -13.12 -23.17 -15.27
CA THR A 163 -12.98 -23.89 -14.00
C THR A 163 -12.29 -23.03 -12.95
N VAL A 164 -12.78 -23.03 -11.72
CA VAL A 164 -12.15 -22.30 -10.60
C VAL A 164 -12.18 -23.12 -9.32
N PHE A 165 -11.18 -22.99 -8.42
CA PHE A 165 -11.11 -23.85 -7.23
C PHE A 165 -12.24 -23.54 -6.23
N HIS A 166 -12.87 -24.59 -5.67
CA HIS A 166 -13.86 -24.51 -4.59
C HIS A 166 -13.32 -25.06 -3.27
N TYR A 167 -12.65 -26.21 -3.33
CA TYR A 167 -12.05 -26.87 -2.17
C TYR A 167 -10.79 -27.61 -2.61
N ASN A 168 -9.75 -27.57 -1.81
CA ASN A 168 -8.58 -28.41 -2.01
C ASN A 168 -8.02 -28.81 -0.64
N GLU A 169 -8.18 -30.09 -0.30
CA GLU A 169 -7.82 -30.65 1.01
C GLU A 169 -6.35 -30.44 1.34
N LEU A 170 -5.46 -30.61 0.35
CA LEU A 170 -4.03 -30.42 0.53
C LEU A 170 -3.69 -28.97 0.89
N PHE A 171 -4.32 -28.00 0.20
CA PHE A 171 -4.16 -26.58 0.50
C PHE A 171 -4.77 -26.20 1.85
N GLY A 172 -5.95 -26.75 2.17
CA GLY A 172 -6.62 -26.53 3.46
C GLY A 172 -5.78 -27.04 4.64
N LEU A 173 -5.20 -28.23 4.50
CA LEU A 173 -4.30 -28.82 5.49
C LEU A 173 -3.00 -28.01 5.62
N ALA A 174 -2.37 -27.65 4.51
CA ALA A 174 -1.16 -26.83 4.53
C ALA A 174 -1.41 -25.47 5.20
N ARG A 175 -2.56 -24.84 4.94
CA ARG A 175 -3.00 -23.61 5.61
C ARG A 175 -3.15 -23.80 7.12
N GLU A 176 -3.86 -24.83 7.54
CA GLU A 176 -4.09 -25.11 8.97
C GLU A 176 -2.79 -25.38 9.72
N GLN A 177 -1.90 -26.19 9.15
CA GLN A 177 -0.61 -26.48 9.78
C GLN A 177 0.30 -25.26 9.79
N SER A 178 0.32 -24.48 8.71
CA SER A 178 1.02 -23.19 8.68
C SER A 178 0.53 -22.28 9.81
N GLN A 179 -0.78 -22.21 10.02
CA GLN A 179 -1.36 -21.41 11.10
C GLN A 179 -0.94 -21.91 12.49
N LYS A 180 -0.96 -23.23 12.69
CA LYS A 180 -0.53 -23.85 13.96
C LYS A 180 0.93 -23.54 14.30
N HIS A 181 1.82 -23.56 13.31
CA HIS A 181 3.26 -23.38 13.54
C HIS A 181 3.73 -21.93 13.51
N PHE A 182 3.15 -21.08 12.66
CA PHE A 182 3.61 -19.72 12.42
C PHE A 182 2.67 -18.63 12.98
N GLY A 183 1.45 -18.99 13.43
CA GLY A 183 0.49 -18.03 13.96
C GLY A 183 -0.57 -17.67 12.92
N THR A 184 -1.05 -16.44 12.86
CA THR A 184 -2.05 -16.05 11.86
C THR A 184 -1.47 -16.28 10.45
N PRO A 185 -2.10 -17.09 9.58
CA PRO A 185 -1.55 -17.37 8.26
C PRO A 185 -1.33 -16.05 7.53
N SER A 186 -0.20 -15.95 6.80
CA SER A 186 0.06 -14.76 5.98
C SER A 186 -1.18 -14.51 5.12
N ALA A 187 -1.68 -13.26 5.11
CA ALA A 187 -2.82 -12.90 4.25
C ALA A 187 -2.54 -13.25 2.78
N ILE A 188 -1.27 -13.27 2.39
CA ILE A 188 -0.78 -13.73 1.08
C ILE A 188 -1.08 -15.22 0.90
N LEU A 189 -0.76 -16.06 1.89
CA LEU A 189 -1.10 -17.49 1.87
C LEU A 189 -2.62 -17.68 1.83
N ASP A 190 -3.37 -17.06 2.73
CA ASP A 190 -4.84 -17.23 2.76
C ASP A 190 -5.51 -16.81 1.46
N ARG A 191 -4.98 -15.80 0.77
CA ARG A 191 -5.51 -15.31 -0.51
C ARG A 191 -4.98 -16.10 -1.70
N ALA A 192 -3.69 -16.46 -1.75
CA ALA A 192 -3.12 -17.34 -2.77
C ALA A 192 -3.76 -18.74 -2.72
N LEU A 193 -4.12 -19.19 -1.53
CA LEU A 193 -4.86 -20.42 -1.28
C LEU A 193 -6.37 -20.18 -1.15
N SER A 194 -6.86 -18.94 -1.36
CA SER A 194 -8.30 -18.70 -1.34
C SER A 194 -8.91 -19.42 -2.53
N LEU A 195 -9.65 -20.46 -2.22
CA LEU A 195 -10.42 -21.22 -3.17
C LEU A 195 -11.52 -20.27 -3.64
N SER A 196 -11.38 -19.78 -4.87
CA SER A 196 -12.21 -18.75 -5.47
C SER A 196 -13.70 -18.96 -5.20
N ASP A 197 -14.32 -17.97 -4.56
CA ASP A 197 -15.77 -17.88 -4.54
C ASP A 197 -16.26 -17.60 -5.96
N HIS A 198 -16.91 -18.60 -6.55
CA HIS A 198 -17.52 -18.49 -7.86
C HIS A 198 -18.54 -17.34 -7.97
N THR A 199 -19.12 -16.87 -6.85
CA THR A 199 -20.20 -15.88 -6.87
C THR A 199 -19.70 -14.55 -7.42
N ALA A 200 -18.44 -14.19 -7.17
CA ALA A 200 -17.84 -12.98 -7.73
C ALA A 200 -17.77 -13.04 -9.26
N ILE A 201 -17.44 -14.21 -9.82
CA ILE A 201 -17.33 -14.41 -11.27
C ILE A 201 -18.72 -14.52 -11.91
N THR A 202 -19.63 -15.30 -11.32
CA THR A 202 -20.99 -15.45 -11.85
C THR A 202 -21.83 -14.18 -11.71
N SER A 203 -21.56 -13.36 -10.70
CA SER A 203 -22.14 -12.01 -10.58
C SER A 203 -21.64 -11.11 -11.71
N ALA A 204 -20.33 -11.09 -11.98
CA ALA A 204 -19.74 -10.35 -13.10
C ALA A 204 -20.34 -10.77 -14.45
N PHE A 205 -20.48 -12.07 -14.68
CA PHE A 205 -21.16 -12.60 -15.87
C PHE A 205 -22.60 -12.11 -15.95
N SER A 206 -23.34 -12.14 -14.83
CA SER A 206 -24.72 -11.66 -14.78
C SER A 206 -24.84 -10.16 -15.09
N LEU A 207 -23.92 -9.34 -14.57
CA LEU A 207 -23.88 -7.89 -14.79
C LEU A 207 -23.69 -7.52 -16.26
N GLU A 208 -22.87 -8.28 -16.98
CA GLU A 208 -22.61 -8.05 -18.41
C GLU A 208 -23.61 -8.78 -19.32
N GLY A 209 -24.49 -9.60 -18.74
CA GLY A 209 -25.54 -10.32 -19.46
C GLY A 209 -25.12 -11.70 -20.00
N LEU A 210 -24.00 -12.25 -19.51
CA LEU A 210 -23.46 -13.56 -19.88
C LEU A 210 -24.16 -14.76 -19.21
N CYS A 211 -25.16 -14.55 -18.35
CA CYS A 211 -25.87 -15.64 -17.67
C CYS A 211 -27.30 -15.89 -18.18
N ARG A 212 -27.82 -15.03 -19.05
CA ARG A 212 -29.22 -15.14 -19.51
C ARG A 212 -29.39 -16.40 -20.35
N GLY A 213 -30.38 -17.23 -20.00
CA GLY A 213 -30.63 -18.50 -20.69
C GLY A 213 -29.71 -19.66 -20.27
N VAL A 214 -28.83 -19.46 -19.27
CA VAL A 214 -28.01 -20.54 -18.70
C VAL A 214 -28.72 -21.11 -17.47
N SER A 215 -29.10 -22.39 -17.51
CA SER A 215 -29.87 -23.04 -16.41
C SER A 215 -29.04 -23.26 -15.15
N GLU A 216 -27.76 -23.60 -15.29
CA GLU A 216 -26.80 -23.74 -14.20
C GLU A 216 -25.50 -23.02 -14.57
N VAL A 217 -25.32 -21.82 -14.02
CA VAL A 217 -24.14 -20.98 -14.25
C VAL A 217 -22.90 -21.56 -13.57
N ALA A 218 -23.08 -22.28 -12.46
CA ALA A 218 -21.97 -22.95 -11.79
C ALA A 218 -22.35 -24.33 -11.23
N THR A 219 -21.51 -25.33 -11.49
CA THR A 219 -21.70 -26.71 -11.03
C THR A 219 -20.43 -27.21 -10.34
N SER A 220 -20.55 -27.76 -9.13
CA SER A 220 -19.40 -28.30 -8.38
C SER A 220 -18.95 -29.65 -8.96
N CYS A 221 -17.66 -29.74 -9.28
CA CYS A 221 -17.03 -30.90 -9.88
C CYS A 221 -15.91 -31.42 -8.96
N PRO A 222 -16.15 -32.51 -8.18
CA PRO A 222 -15.12 -33.11 -7.33
C PRO A 222 -14.14 -34.00 -8.11
N LEU A 223 -12.90 -34.03 -7.65
CA LEU A 223 -11.79 -34.85 -8.12
C LEU A 223 -11.00 -35.37 -6.89
N SER A 224 -10.39 -36.54 -7.00
CA SER A 224 -9.38 -37.00 -6.03
C SER A 224 -8.13 -37.42 -6.77
N PHE A 225 -6.95 -37.08 -6.24
CA PHE A 225 -5.67 -37.48 -6.79
C PHE A 225 -4.69 -37.91 -5.71
N PHE A 226 -3.73 -38.75 -6.08
CA PHE A 226 -2.69 -39.27 -5.19
C PHE A 226 -1.40 -38.45 -5.30
N LEU A 227 -0.80 -38.06 -4.17
CA LEU A 227 0.59 -37.57 -4.11
C LEU A 227 1.41 -38.44 -3.17
N ASP A 228 2.63 -38.81 -3.56
CA ASP A 228 3.55 -39.47 -2.63
C ASP A 228 4.16 -38.47 -1.62
N GLU A 229 4.94 -38.97 -0.66
CA GLU A 229 5.53 -38.13 0.40
C GLU A 229 6.47 -37.06 -0.16
N HIS A 230 7.21 -37.36 -1.24
CA HIS A 230 8.14 -36.41 -1.85
C HIS A 230 7.38 -35.25 -2.51
N ASP A 231 6.37 -35.57 -3.32
CA ASP A 231 5.52 -34.58 -3.98
C ASP A 231 4.72 -33.74 -2.98
N ALA A 232 4.21 -34.36 -1.90
CA ALA A 232 3.54 -33.65 -0.82
C ALA A 232 4.49 -32.72 -0.08
N ARG A 233 5.73 -33.14 0.20
CA ARG A 233 6.76 -32.29 0.81
C ARG A 233 7.10 -31.09 -0.06
N GLU A 234 7.27 -31.30 -1.35
CA GLU A 234 7.57 -30.22 -2.30
C GLU A 234 6.40 -29.25 -2.46
N PHE A 235 5.16 -29.74 -2.43
CA PHE A 235 3.97 -28.91 -2.33
C PHE A 235 3.98 -28.05 -1.06
N LEU A 236 4.27 -28.65 0.10
CA LEU A 236 4.34 -27.94 1.37
C LEU A 236 5.43 -26.86 1.36
N PHE A 237 6.60 -27.15 0.78
CA PHE A 237 7.66 -26.16 0.60
C PHE A 237 7.17 -24.96 -0.24
N ASN A 238 6.56 -25.22 -1.41
CA ASN A 238 6.01 -24.18 -2.28
C ASN A 238 4.84 -23.41 -1.64
N THR A 239 4.18 -24.01 -0.65
CA THR A 239 3.12 -23.35 0.13
C THR A 239 3.71 -22.50 1.26
N CYS A 240 4.64 -23.06 2.03
CA CYS A 240 5.28 -22.38 3.16
C CYS A 240 6.22 -21.26 2.73
N ILE A 241 6.76 -21.29 1.50
CA ILE A 241 7.54 -20.17 0.95
C ILE A 241 6.71 -18.89 0.77
N LEU A 242 5.38 -18.96 0.89
CA LEU A 242 4.50 -17.77 0.93
C LEU A 242 4.41 -17.16 2.35
N LEU A 243 4.96 -17.84 3.36
CA LEU A 243 5.00 -17.40 4.75
C LEU A 243 6.30 -16.65 5.04
N GLU A 244 6.17 -15.48 5.64
CA GLU A 244 7.31 -14.63 5.97
C GLU A 244 8.18 -15.26 7.06
N GLU A 245 7.58 -15.85 8.10
CA GLU A 245 8.36 -16.51 9.15
C GLU A 245 9.17 -17.68 8.59
N PHE A 246 8.60 -18.47 7.68
CA PHE A 246 9.31 -19.59 7.07
C PHE A 246 10.51 -19.12 6.24
N ASN A 247 10.35 -18.02 5.49
CA ASN A 247 11.44 -17.42 4.72
C ASN A 247 12.55 -16.82 5.59
N GLN A 248 12.28 -16.47 6.85
CA GLN A 248 13.28 -15.96 7.79
C GLN A 248 14.04 -17.06 8.54
N CYS A 249 13.59 -18.31 8.45
CA CYS A 249 14.27 -19.46 9.06
C CYS A 249 15.50 -19.89 8.24
N ASP A 250 16.50 -20.43 8.94
CA ASP A 250 17.59 -21.19 8.30
C ASP A 250 17.09 -22.52 7.69
N THR A 251 17.91 -23.14 6.84
CA THR A 251 17.58 -24.39 6.15
C THR A 251 17.17 -25.50 7.12
N LEU A 252 17.92 -25.72 8.20
CA LEU A 252 17.65 -26.81 9.15
C LEU A 252 16.28 -26.64 9.83
N THR A 253 15.97 -25.40 10.20
CA THR A 253 14.69 -25.02 10.80
C THR A 253 13.55 -25.21 9.81
N ARG A 254 13.74 -24.85 8.53
CA ARG A 254 12.75 -25.09 7.47
C ARG A 254 12.48 -26.58 7.27
N GLU A 255 13.52 -27.41 7.22
CA GLU A 255 13.36 -28.87 7.08
C GLU A 255 12.59 -29.46 8.26
N ALA A 256 12.90 -29.04 9.50
CA ALA A 256 12.18 -29.49 10.70
C ALA A 256 10.69 -29.09 10.66
N TYR A 257 10.37 -27.90 10.16
CA TYR A 257 8.98 -27.49 9.95
C TYR A 257 8.29 -28.35 8.89
N LEU A 258 8.93 -28.57 7.74
CA LEU A 258 8.36 -29.40 6.67
C LEU A 258 8.12 -30.84 7.14
N ASP A 259 9.03 -31.42 7.91
CA ASP A 259 8.88 -32.76 8.52
C ASP A 259 7.67 -32.82 9.45
N THR A 260 7.54 -31.81 10.31
CA THR A 260 6.43 -31.74 11.27
C THR A 260 5.08 -31.63 10.54
N ILE A 261 4.99 -30.72 9.56
CA ILE A 261 3.76 -30.52 8.77
C ILE A 261 3.43 -31.79 7.96
N LEU A 262 4.42 -32.42 7.35
CA LEU A 262 4.23 -33.65 6.58
C LEU A 262 3.73 -34.80 7.47
N GLY A 263 4.24 -34.92 8.70
CA GLY A 263 3.74 -35.88 9.69
C GLY A 263 2.26 -35.68 10.03
N GLU A 264 1.81 -34.43 10.15
CA GLU A 264 0.40 -34.09 10.39
C GLU A 264 -0.49 -34.35 9.17
N LEU A 265 0.01 -34.10 7.94
CA LEU A 265 -0.71 -34.47 6.72
C LEU A 265 -0.89 -35.99 6.63
N ARG A 266 0.15 -36.76 6.98
CA ARG A 266 0.11 -38.23 7.00
C ARG A 266 -0.89 -38.78 8.03
N SER A 267 -1.01 -38.14 9.19
CA SER A 267 -1.96 -38.58 10.23
C SER A 267 -3.41 -38.37 9.77
N ARG A 268 -3.69 -37.29 9.02
CA ARG A 268 -5.03 -36.92 8.56
C ARG A 268 -5.48 -37.61 7.27
N VAL A 269 -4.58 -37.83 6.33
CA VAL A 269 -4.87 -38.51 5.05
C VAL A 269 -3.88 -39.67 4.84
N PRO A 270 -4.02 -40.80 5.56
CA PRO A 270 -3.06 -41.91 5.50
C PRO A 270 -2.95 -42.56 4.12
N THR A 271 -3.99 -42.41 3.29
CA THR A 271 -4.04 -42.93 1.92
C THR A 271 -3.28 -42.07 0.91
N GLN A 272 -2.94 -40.83 1.29
CA GLN A 272 -2.33 -39.81 0.43
C GLN A 272 -3.16 -39.47 -0.83
N HIS A 273 -4.46 -39.79 -0.80
CA HIS A 273 -5.43 -39.38 -1.80
C HIS A 273 -6.13 -38.10 -1.34
N TYR A 274 -5.76 -36.97 -1.95
CA TYR A 274 -6.27 -35.65 -1.60
C TYR A 274 -7.51 -35.31 -2.41
N ALA A 275 -8.54 -34.77 -1.76
CA ALA A 275 -9.76 -34.34 -2.40
C ALA A 275 -9.67 -32.88 -2.90
N VAL A 276 -10.13 -32.65 -4.13
CA VAL A 276 -10.26 -31.32 -4.74
C VAL A 276 -11.66 -31.16 -5.33
N LYS A 277 -12.21 -29.95 -5.24
CA LYS A 277 -13.44 -29.56 -5.92
C LYS A 277 -13.17 -28.28 -6.69
N ALA A 278 -13.64 -28.23 -7.92
CA ALA A 278 -13.68 -27.00 -8.71
C ALA A 278 -15.12 -26.69 -9.12
N TRP A 279 -15.44 -25.41 -9.28
CA TRP A 279 -16.65 -24.98 -9.97
C TRP A 279 -16.39 -25.00 -11.47
N LEU A 280 -17.28 -25.66 -12.21
CA LEU A 280 -17.43 -25.46 -13.64
C LEU A 280 -18.37 -24.28 -13.85
N LEU A 281 -17.89 -23.23 -14.50
CA LEU A 281 -18.63 -22.02 -14.82
C LEU A 281 -19.08 -22.05 -16.28
N ARG A 282 -20.33 -21.65 -16.53
CA ARG A 282 -20.91 -21.53 -17.87
C ARG A 282 -21.49 -20.14 -18.09
N GLY A 283 -21.32 -19.60 -19.28
CA GLY A 283 -21.97 -18.36 -19.71
C GLY A 283 -22.32 -18.38 -21.20
N LEU A 284 -23.26 -17.54 -21.57
CA LEU A 284 -23.82 -17.38 -22.91
C LEU A 284 -24.00 -15.89 -23.20
N VAL A 285 -23.52 -15.41 -24.35
CA VAL A 285 -23.84 -14.08 -24.85
C VAL A 285 -25.27 -14.08 -25.37
N ASP A 286 -26.17 -13.43 -24.64
CA ASP A 286 -27.53 -13.14 -25.11
C ASP A 286 -27.49 -12.19 -26.32
N GLU A 287 -28.14 -12.60 -27.42
CA GLU A 287 -28.31 -11.82 -28.65
C GLU A 287 -28.83 -10.41 -28.37
N ALA A 288 -29.80 -10.28 -27.46
CA ALA A 288 -30.40 -9.00 -27.09
C ALA A 288 -29.49 -8.11 -26.21
N CYS A 289 -28.42 -8.69 -25.64
CA CYS A 289 -27.48 -7.97 -24.79
C CYS A 289 -26.28 -7.39 -25.55
N LYS A 290 -26.10 -7.73 -26.84
CA LYS A 290 -25.05 -7.14 -27.68
C LYS A 290 -25.30 -5.67 -27.99
N GLU A 291 -26.56 -5.24 -27.96
CA GLU A 291 -26.88 -3.81 -27.91
C GLU A 291 -26.47 -3.24 -26.55
N THR A 292 -25.56 -2.27 -26.60
CA THR A 292 -24.87 -1.64 -25.46
C THR A 292 -25.79 -1.40 -24.28
N VAL A 293 -25.49 -2.01 -23.12
CA VAL A 293 -25.90 -1.41 -21.85
C VAL A 293 -25.33 0.00 -21.87
N ALA A 294 -26.17 1.01 -21.68
CA ALA A 294 -25.76 2.41 -21.71
C ALA A 294 -24.42 2.57 -20.96
N PRO A 295 -23.42 3.22 -21.57
CA PRO A 295 -22.12 3.40 -20.91
C PRO A 295 -22.32 4.01 -19.53
N GLY A 296 -21.47 3.64 -18.56
CA GLY A 296 -21.47 4.28 -17.26
C GLY A 296 -21.46 5.80 -17.40
N ALA A 297 -22.16 6.48 -16.50
CA ALA A 297 -22.29 7.93 -16.55
C ALA A 297 -20.90 8.60 -16.52
N LEU A 298 -20.78 9.78 -17.14
CA LEU A 298 -19.61 10.63 -16.91
C LEU A 298 -19.58 11.05 -15.43
N PRO A 299 -18.39 11.21 -14.84
CA PRO A 299 -18.30 11.74 -13.48
C PRO A 299 -18.91 13.14 -13.41
N ASP A 300 -19.74 13.39 -12.40
CA ASP A 300 -20.44 14.67 -12.20
C ASP A 300 -19.74 15.51 -11.14
N PHE A 301 -18.85 16.40 -11.59
CA PHE A 301 -18.15 17.35 -10.74
C PHE A 301 -18.90 18.68 -10.53
N GLY A 302 -20.19 18.78 -10.92
CA GLY A 302 -20.93 20.04 -10.89
C GLY A 302 -21.05 20.65 -9.49
N GLU A 303 -21.37 19.84 -8.48
CA GLU A 303 -21.48 20.28 -7.08
C GLU A 303 -20.11 20.70 -6.52
N LEU A 304 -19.05 19.92 -6.79
CA LEU A 304 -17.68 20.24 -6.37
C LEU A 304 -17.19 21.56 -7.01
N SER A 305 -17.44 21.74 -8.30
CA SER A 305 -17.05 22.95 -9.03
C SER A 305 -17.74 24.19 -8.49
N ALA A 306 -19.06 24.10 -8.27
CA ALA A 306 -19.84 25.19 -7.69
C ALA A 306 -19.36 25.54 -6.27
N PHE A 307 -19.12 24.52 -5.43
CA PHE A 307 -18.64 24.73 -4.06
C PHE A 307 -17.22 25.32 -3.99
N ARG A 308 -16.32 24.87 -4.87
CA ARG A 308 -14.94 25.41 -4.95
C ARG A 308 -14.93 26.90 -5.30
N GLY A 309 -15.82 27.34 -6.21
CA GLY A 309 -15.90 28.72 -6.66
C GLY A 309 -16.38 29.72 -5.58
N MET A 310 -16.86 29.25 -4.43
CA MET A 310 -17.37 30.12 -3.37
C MET A 310 -16.24 30.72 -2.52
N ALA A 311 -16.31 32.02 -2.24
CA ALA A 311 -15.43 32.67 -1.28
C ALA A 311 -15.70 32.15 0.16
N PRO A 312 -14.68 31.99 1.02
CA PRO A 312 -14.86 31.55 2.40
C PRO A 312 -15.90 32.37 3.17
N GLU A 313 -15.91 33.69 2.98
CA GLU A 313 -16.80 34.62 3.68
C GLU A 313 -18.27 34.42 3.27
N LEU A 314 -18.52 33.99 2.02
CA LEU A 314 -19.86 33.65 1.54
C LEU A 314 -20.37 32.34 2.15
N VAL A 315 -19.47 31.35 2.30
CA VAL A 315 -19.80 30.08 2.95
C VAL A 315 -20.15 30.30 4.43
N GLU A 316 -19.47 31.25 5.08
CA GLU A 316 -19.68 31.60 6.50
C GLU A 316 -20.88 32.53 6.74
N SER A 317 -21.16 33.49 5.85
CA SER A 317 -22.18 34.54 6.06
C SER A 317 -23.63 34.13 5.82
N GLN A 318 -23.88 32.90 5.35
CA GLN A 318 -25.21 32.27 5.20
C GLN A 318 -26.22 33.03 4.30
N SER A 319 -25.79 34.01 3.50
CA SER A 319 -26.70 34.80 2.66
C SER A 319 -26.86 34.22 1.26
N GLU A 320 -28.01 33.59 0.99
CA GLU A 320 -28.36 33.06 -0.34
C GLU A 320 -28.80 34.13 -1.35
N ARG A 321 -28.97 35.39 -0.91
CA ARG A 321 -29.60 36.43 -1.74
C ARG A 321 -28.69 36.75 -2.94
N LEU A 322 -29.18 36.44 -4.14
CA LEU A 322 -28.59 36.68 -5.47
C LEU A 322 -27.65 35.59 -6.03
N MET A 323 -27.57 34.41 -5.42
CA MET A 323 -26.72 33.30 -5.94
C MET A 323 -27.41 32.47 -7.05
N PRO A 324 -26.65 31.90 -8.01
CA PRO A 324 -27.15 30.87 -8.92
C PRO A 324 -27.72 29.67 -8.15
N ARG A 325 -28.75 29.01 -8.72
CA ARG A 325 -29.45 27.91 -8.05
C ARG A 325 -28.55 26.72 -7.69
N SER A 326 -27.56 26.41 -8.52
CA SER A 326 -26.57 25.35 -8.29
C SER A 326 -25.70 25.65 -7.07
N GLU A 327 -25.20 26.89 -6.96
CA GLU A 327 -24.41 27.36 -5.81
C GLU A 327 -25.25 27.39 -4.52
N ALA A 328 -26.48 27.89 -4.58
CA ALA A 328 -27.37 27.89 -3.42
C ALA A 328 -27.67 26.46 -2.92
N ASN A 329 -27.83 25.48 -3.83
CA ASN A 329 -28.00 24.08 -3.46
C ASN A 329 -26.73 23.50 -2.80
N ALA A 330 -25.55 23.73 -3.39
CA ALA A 330 -24.29 23.24 -2.83
C ALA A 330 -24.02 23.84 -1.43
N LEU A 331 -24.32 25.13 -1.23
CA LEU A 331 -24.19 25.79 0.07
C LEU A 331 -25.14 25.18 1.12
N ARG A 332 -26.41 24.93 0.77
CA ARG A 332 -27.36 24.27 1.67
C ARG A 332 -26.91 22.86 2.06
N ASN A 333 -26.39 22.08 1.10
CA ASN A 333 -25.88 20.73 1.37
C ASN A 333 -24.69 20.78 2.32
N TYR A 334 -23.74 21.70 2.09
CA TYR A 334 -22.61 21.92 2.99
C TYR A 334 -23.07 22.28 4.40
N GLN A 335 -23.99 23.24 4.54
CA GLN A 335 -24.51 23.68 5.84
C GLN A 335 -25.19 22.53 6.58
N ALA A 336 -26.02 21.75 5.89
CA ALA A 336 -26.69 20.60 6.48
C ALA A 336 -25.68 19.55 6.99
N MET A 337 -24.65 19.23 6.18
CA MET A 337 -23.61 18.29 6.59
C MET A 337 -22.70 18.84 7.69
N LYS A 338 -22.39 20.14 7.70
CA LYS A 338 -21.63 20.80 8.77
C LYS A 338 -22.41 20.78 10.09
N SER A 339 -23.70 21.12 10.07
CA SER A 339 -24.55 21.05 11.25
C SER A 339 -24.67 19.62 11.80
N ALA A 340 -24.80 18.62 10.92
CA ALA A 340 -24.78 17.21 11.34
C ALA A 340 -23.43 16.81 11.94
N PHE A 341 -22.32 17.20 11.31
CA PHE A 341 -20.97 16.96 11.82
C PHE A 341 -20.76 17.54 13.21
N LEU A 342 -21.15 18.78 13.46
CA LEU A 342 -21.01 19.43 14.78
C LEU A 342 -21.91 18.78 15.84
N ALA A 343 -23.05 18.24 15.44
CA ALA A 343 -23.93 17.47 16.33
C ALA A 343 -23.34 16.08 16.67
N GLU A 344 -22.71 15.42 15.70
CA GLU A 344 -22.03 14.12 15.87
C GLU A 344 -20.70 14.24 16.63
N HIS A 345 -20.03 15.40 16.52
CA HIS A 345 -18.74 15.71 17.13
C HIS A 345 -18.80 16.99 17.98
N PRO A 346 -19.52 16.98 19.11
CA PRO A 346 -19.64 18.16 19.98
C PRO A 346 -18.30 18.61 20.58
N GLU A 347 -17.28 17.74 20.56
CA GLU A 347 -15.90 18.06 20.97
C GLU A 347 -15.14 18.91 19.95
N TYR A 348 -15.65 19.12 18.73
CA TYR A 348 -14.98 19.90 17.69
C TYR A 348 -15.13 21.42 17.93
N PRO A 349 -14.05 22.16 18.23
CA PRO A 349 -14.15 23.56 18.61
C PRO A 349 -14.19 24.47 17.37
N GLU A 350 -15.30 24.45 16.63
CA GLU A 350 -15.43 25.13 15.32
C GLU A 350 -14.89 26.57 15.31
N GLY A 351 -15.33 27.41 16.25
CA GLY A 351 -14.91 28.82 16.28
C GLY A 351 -13.41 29.01 16.46
N GLU A 352 -12.75 28.14 17.24
CA GLU A 352 -11.29 28.17 17.42
C GLU A 352 -10.55 27.64 16.19
N VAL A 353 -11.12 26.63 15.51
CA VAL A 353 -10.54 26.09 14.27
C VAL A 353 -10.59 27.12 13.15
N GLU A 354 -11.74 27.76 12.93
CA GLU A 354 -11.87 28.78 11.87
C GLU A 354 -11.04 30.03 12.21
N ALA A 355 -10.94 30.42 13.49
CA ALA A 355 -10.03 31.47 13.91
C ALA A 355 -8.57 31.14 13.61
N LEU A 356 -8.12 29.92 13.97
CA LEU A 356 -6.76 29.49 13.66
C LEU A 356 -6.49 29.42 12.15
N ARG A 357 -7.45 28.92 11.36
CA ARG A 357 -7.35 28.87 9.90
C ARG A 357 -7.17 30.27 9.32
N ARG A 358 -7.99 31.22 9.73
CA ARG A 358 -7.91 32.63 9.29
C ARG A 358 -6.61 33.31 9.72
N ASP A 359 -6.20 33.12 10.97
CA ASP A 359 -5.10 33.89 11.56
C ASP A 359 -3.72 33.32 11.19
N GLU A 360 -3.60 32.00 11.05
CA GLU A 360 -2.29 31.32 10.87
C GLU A 360 -2.14 30.60 9.52
N PHE A 361 -3.24 30.31 8.82
CA PHE A 361 -3.24 29.47 7.61
C PHE A 361 -4.09 30.02 6.45
N SER A 362 -4.44 31.31 6.45
CA SER A 362 -5.33 31.94 5.45
C SER A 362 -4.85 31.81 4.01
N ARG A 363 -3.54 31.63 3.79
CA ARG A 363 -2.97 31.35 2.47
C ARG A 363 -3.58 30.13 1.77
N LEU A 364 -4.05 29.14 2.53
CA LEU A 364 -4.70 27.96 1.98
C LEU A 364 -6.05 28.34 1.36
N ASP A 365 -6.84 29.21 2.00
CA ASP A 365 -8.10 29.70 1.44
C ASP A 365 -7.87 30.68 0.29
N ALA A 366 -6.90 31.58 0.42
CA ALA A 366 -6.55 32.53 -0.63
C ALA A 366 -6.10 31.85 -1.93
N GLN A 367 -5.51 30.65 -1.84
CA GLN A 367 -5.11 29.84 -2.98
C GLN A 367 -6.16 28.81 -3.40
N GLY A 368 -7.27 28.71 -2.66
CA GLY A 368 -8.31 27.71 -2.91
C GLY A 368 -7.82 26.27 -2.69
N GLU A 369 -6.86 26.05 -1.79
CA GLU A 369 -6.22 24.76 -1.53
C GLU A 369 -6.81 24.04 -0.30
N ALA A 370 -7.27 22.80 -0.51
CA ALA A 370 -7.57 21.85 0.54
C ALA A 370 -6.35 20.94 0.74
N TYR A 371 -5.48 21.30 1.68
CA TYR A 371 -4.24 20.56 1.94
C TYR A 371 -4.48 19.36 2.87
N LEU A 372 -4.39 18.16 2.33
CA LEU A 372 -4.70 16.88 3.00
C LEU A 372 -3.49 15.94 3.09
N ASP A 373 -2.25 16.48 3.11
CA ASP A 373 -1.00 15.71 3.27
C ASP A 373 -0.23 16.05 4.57
N HIS A 374 -0.95 16.27 5.68
CA HIS A 374 -0.34 16.65 6.96
C HIS A 374 0.62 15.61 7.57
N VAL A 375 0.48 14.31 7.27
CA VAL A 375 1.48 13.29 7.64
C VAL A 375 2.76 13.39 6.81
N GLY A 376 2.64 13.86 5.56
CA GLY A 376 3.77 14.17 4.69
C GLY A 376 4.58 15.34 5.24
N GLY A 377 3.89 16.39 5.69
CA GLY A 377 4.45 17.54 6.39
C GLY A 377 3.36 18.53 6.77
N ALA A 378 3.50 19.19 7.93
CA ALA A 378 2.54 20.20 8.36
C ALA A 378 2.76 21.51 7.60
N GLN A 379 1.72 22.36 7.61
CA GLN A 379 1.82 23.72 7.13
C GLN A 379 2.34 24.61 8.27
N ALA A 380 3.25 25.54 7.94
CA ALA A 380 3.82 26.46 8.92
C ALA A 380 2.80 27.55 9.30
N PRO A 381 2.62 27.87 10.59
CA PRO A 381 1.86 29.04 11.02
C PRO A 381 2.51 30.35 10.53
N GLU A 382 1.70 31.33 10.14
CA GLU A 382 2.17 32.65 9.69
C GLU A 382 3.00 33.34 10.79
N SER A 383 2.52 33.29 12.03
CA SER A 383 3.21 33.90 13.17
C SER A 383 4.62 33.32 13.41
N LEU A 384 4.81 32.01 13.17
CA LEU A 384 6.11 31.35 13.31
C LEU A 384 7.10 31.85 12.25
N ILE A 385 6.66 31.97 10.99
CA ILE A 385 7.49 32.46 9.89
C ILE A 385 7.89 33.91 10.16
N GLU A 386 6.93 34.77 10.51
CA GLU A 386 7.19 36.18 10.75
C GLU A 386 8.11 36.39 11.96
N HIS A 387 7.90 35.65 13.05
CA HIS A 387 8.76 35.73 14.23
C HIS A 387 10.21 35.35 13.92
N ASP A 388 10.43 34.25 13.19
CA ASP A 388 11.78 33.82 12.81
C ASP A 388 12.45 34.83 11.89
N HIS A 389 11.74 35.34 10.88
CA HIS A 389 12.23 36.38 9.98
C HIS A 389 12.66 37.64 10.72
N GLN A 390 11.83 38.12 11.65
CA GLN A 390 12.17 39.28 12.47
C GLN A 390 13.38 39.01 13.38
N THR A 391 13.51 37.78 13.89
CA THR A 391 14.67 37.37 14.69
C THR A 391 15.95 37.40 13.86
N LEU A 392 15.94 36.84 12.66
CA LEU A 392 17.09 36.84 11.75
C LEU A 392 17.51 38.26 11.32
N LYS A 393 16.56 39.20 11.22
CA LYS A 393 16.86 40.61 10.92
C LYS A 393 17.51 41.36 12.08
N ARG A 394 17.20 40.99 13.33
CA ARG A 394 17.54 41.78 14.52
C ARG A 394 18.68 41.19 15.35
N THR A 395 18.89 39.88 15.25
CA THR A 395 19.83 39.14 16.10
C THR A 395 21.07 38.74 15.29
N ILE A 396 22.25 39.06 15.82
CA ILE A 396 23.52 38.58 15.25
C ILE A 396 23.72 37.13 15.69
N LEU A 397 23.39 36.20 14.81
CA LEU A 397 23.68 34.78 14.98
C LEU A 397 25.08 34.48 14.44
N GLY A 398 25.78 33.56 15.11
CA GLY A 398 27.12 33.13 14.71
C GLY A 398 27.26 31.63 14.88
N ASN A 399 28.25 31.05 14.23
CA ASN A 399 28.52 29.62 14.41
C ASN A 399 28.71 29.33 15.92
N PRO A 400 28.07 28.28 16.49
CA PRO A 400 28.18 27.94 17.91
C PRO A 400 29.63 27.85 18.41
N HIS A 401 30.57 27.42 17.57
CA HIS A 401 32.00 27.33 17.92
C HIS A 401 32.70 28.70 18.06
N THR A 402 32.05 29.79 17.67
CA THR A 402 32.59 31.17 17.74
C THR A 402 32.29 31.84 19.10
N GLY A 403 31.52 31.21 19.99
CA GLY A 403 31.11 31.80 21.28
C GLY A 403 29.94 32.80 21.16
N SER A 404 29.07 32.65 20.16
CA SER A 404 27.86 33.49 20.03
C SER A 404 26.85 33.16 21.15
N LYS A 405 26.80 34.02 22.18
CA LYS A 405 25.85 33.88 23.30
C LYS A 405 24.39 33.79 22.86
N ALA A 406 24.02 34.54 21.81
CA ALA A 406 22.65 34.49 21.27
C ALA A 406 22.32 33.12 20.68
N THR A 407 23.27 32.54 19.94
CA THR A 407 23.10 31.22 19.32
C THR A 407 23.07 30.11 20.37
N GLU A 408 23.93 30.19 21.38
CA GLU A 408 23.95 29.24 22.49
C GLU A 408 22.65 29.30 23.31
N ALA A 409 22.14 30.49 23.61
CA ALA A 409 20.86 30.66 24.28
C ALA A 409 19.69 30.09 23.45
N ALA A 410 19.70 30.28 22.13
CA ALA A 410 18.69 29.72 21.22
C ALA A 410 18.76 28.18 21.18
N TYR A 411 19.97 27.62 21.11
CA TYR A 411 20.21 26.17 21.14
C TYR A 411 19.68 25.55 22.43
N GLU A 412 20.03 26.09 23.60
CA GLU A 412 19.57 25.57 24.89
C GLU A 412 18.06 25.72 25.07
N LYS A 413 17.47 26.83 24.59
CA LYS A 413 16.01 27.00 24.59
C LYS A 413 15.32 25.96 23.71
N ALA A 414 15.82 25.70 22.50
CA ALA A 414 15.27 24.68 21.60
C ALA A 414 15.33 23.28 22.24
N ARG A 415 16.44 22.93 22.88
CA ARG A 415 16.58 21.68 23.64
C ARG A 415 15.60 21.59 24.80
N SER A 416 15.48 22.65 25.60
CA SER A 416 14.54 22.71 26.72
C SER A 416 13.09 22.47 26.29
N GLU A 417 12.67 23.07 25.17
CA GLU A 417 11.34 22.85 24.60
C GLU A 417 11.12 21.42 24.11
N ILE A 418 12.14 20.79 23.51
CA ILE A 418 12.08 19.37 23.11
C ILE A 418 11.97 18.48 24.35
N TYR A 419 12.80 18.67 25.39
CA TYR A 419 12.71 17.92 26.64
C TYR A 419 11.31 18.03 27.27
N ARG A 420 10.74 19.24 27.29
CA ARG A 420 9.39 19.51 27.79
C ARG A 420 8.33 18.80 26.97
N PHE A 421 8.38 18.89 25.63
CA PHE A 421 7.39 18.30 24.74
C PHE A 421 7.36 16.76 24.84
N PHE A 422 8.53 16.13 24.92
CA PHE A 422 8.67 14.67 25.02
C PHE A 422 8.68 14.12 26.46
N ARG A 423 8.60 15.01 27.46
CA ARG A 423 8.62 14.67 28.89
C ARG A 423 9.83 13.81 29.27
N CYS A 424 11.00 14.12 28.72
CA CYS A 424 12.26 13.46 29.06
C CYS A 424 13.20 14.37 29.87
N SER A 425 14.00 13.75 30.74
CA SER A 425 15.01 14.45 31.54
C SER A 425 16.33 14.61 30.77
N PRO A 426 16.98 15.79 30.81
CA PRO A 426 18.34 15.96 30.31
C PRO A 426 19.37 15.12 31.07
N ASP A 427 19.04 14.57 32.25
CA ASP A 427 19.94 13.68 32.98
C ASP A 427 20.05 12.32 32.28
N ASP A 428 18.92 11.79 31.79
CA ASP A 428 18.82 10.46 31.19
C ASP A 428 18.91 10.47 29.66
N TYR A 429 18.53 11.57 29.01
CA TYR A 429 18.42 11.70 27.56
C TYR A 429 19.25 12.85 26.99
N GLU A 430 19.79 12.60 25.81
CA GLU A 430 20.54 13.57 25.00
C GLU A 430 19.75 13.91 23.74
N ILE A 431 19.79 15.19 23.35
CA ILE A 431 19.19 15.67 22.10
C ILE A 431 20.32 15.94 21.12
N VAL A 432 20.30 15.23 19.99
CA VAL A 432 21.26 15.39 18.90
C VAL A 432 20.51 15.95 17.69
N PHE A 433 20.85 17.16 17.25
CA PHE A 433 20.20 17.74 16.07
C PHE A 433 20.66 17.05 14.79
N THR A 434 19.71 16.82 13.89
CA THR A 434 19.93 16.17 12.60
C THR A 434 19.13 16.88 11.51
N PRO A 435 19.34 16.61 10.21
CA PRO A 435 18.54 17.25 9.17
C PRO A 435 17.05 16.84 9.18
N ASN A 436 16.71 15.67 9.72
CA ASN A 436 15.36 15.11 9.84
C ASN A 436 15.42 13.73 10.54
N ALA A 437 14.27 13.10 10.76
CA ALA A 437 14.17 11.75 11.32
C ALA A 437 14.98 10.71 10.54
N SER A 438 15.05 10.80 9.20
CA SER A 438 15.86 9.87 8.40
C SER A 438 17.35 10.04 8.65
N GLY A 439 17.82 11.28 8.87
CA GLY A 439 19.19 11.56 9.31
C GLY A 439 19.49 10.97 10.69
N ALA A 440 18.56 11.10 11.64
CA ALA A 440 18.66 10.46 12.96
C ALA A 440 18.70 8.92 12.87
N ILE A 441 17.85 8.31 12.05
CA ILE A 441 17.84 6.86 11.83
C ILE A 441 19.15 6.40 11.19
N ARG A 442 19.65 7.11 10.17
CA ARG A 442 20.92 6.82 9.52
C ARG A 442 22.08 6.84 10.51
N MET A 443 22.14 7.86 11.36
CA MET A 443 23.14 7.98 12.41
C MET A 443 23.14 6.76 13.33
N VAL A 444 21.97 6.33 13.82
CA VAL A 444 21.87 5.10 14.62
C VAL A 444 22.36 3.89 13.81
N ALA A 445 21.92 3.72 12.56
CA ALA A 445 22.30 2.59 11.72
C ALA A 445 23.82 2.49 11.46
N GLU A 446 24.46 3.62 11.16
CA GLU A 446 25.91 3.71 10.92
C GLU A 446 26.70 3.40 12.21
N SER A 447 26.25 3.93 13.33
CA SER A 447 26.95 3.91 14.61
C SER A 447 26.66 2.68 15.48
N PHE A 448 25.60 1.93 15.19
CA PHE A 448 25.23 0.75 15.99
C PHE A 448 26.29 -0.36 15.85
N PRO A 449 26.67 -1.04 16.94
CA PRO A 449 27.71 -2.07 16.94
C PRO A 449 27.15 -3.41 16.43
N PHE A 450 26.63 -3.43 15.20
CA PHE A 450 26.25 -4.67 14.53
C PHE A 450 27.50 -5.53 14.29
N GLU A 451 27.33 -6.84 14.47
CA GLU A 451 28.34 -7.85 14.20
C GLU A 451 27.67 -9.17 13.81
N SER A 452 28.48 -10.17 13.47
CA SER A 452 27.99 -11.55 13.32
C SER A 452 27.40 -12.03 14.65
N GLY A 453 26.13 -12.43 14.65
CA GLY A 453 25.37 -12.81 15.85
C GLY A 453 24.37 -11.73 16.29
N SER A 454 24.53 -10.48 15.87
CA SER A 454 23.51 -9.44 16.04
C SER A 454 22.27 -9.74 15.19
N ASP A 455 21.12 -9.30 15.69
CA ASP A 455 19.84 -9.31 14.99
C ASP A 455 19.28 -7.88 14.92
N VAL A 456 18.72 -7.53 13.77
CA VAL A 456 17.87 -6.35 13.58
C VAL A 456 16.45 -6.81 13.29
N LEU A 457 15.53 -6.48 14.19
CA LEU A 457 14.11 -6.75 14.06
C LEU A 457 13.42 -5.50 13.51
N LEU A 458 12.85 -5.59 12.31
CA LEU A 458 12.11 -4.50 11.65
C LEU A 458 10.63 -4.87 11.52
N VAL A 459 9.73 -3.93 11.70
CA VAL A 459 8.30 -4.13 11.37
C VAL A 459 8.05 -3.81 9.90
N LYS A 460 7.15 -4.56 9.23
CA LYS A 460 6.75 -4.30 7.83
C LYS A 460 6.14 -2.92 7.57
N ASP A 461 5.50 -2.34 8.57
CA ASP A 461 4.89 -1.01 8.53
C ASP A 461 5.89 0.14 8.74
N ASN A 462 7.18 -0.17 8.82
CA ASN A 462 8.20 0.86 8.91
C ASN A 462 8.26 1.72 7.65
N HIS A 463 8.55 3.01 7.85
CA HIS A 463 8.91 3.89 6.75
C HIS A 463 10.24 3.43 6.10
N THR A 464 10.42 3.69 4.80
CA THR A 464 11.61 3.29 4.02
C THR A 464 12.92 3.72 4.69
N SER A 465 12.95 4.86 5.39
CA SER A 465 14.14 5.28 6.15
C SER A 465 14.55 4.31 7.25
N VAL A 466 13.59 3.69 7.95
CA VAL A 466 13.86 2.67 8.97
C VAL A 466 14.29 1.37 8.31
N HIS A 467 13.70 1.00 7.16
CA HIS A 467 14.19 -0.15 6.39
C HIS A 467 15.65 -0.01 5.95
N GLY A 468 16.15 1.22 5.76
CA GLY A 468 17.55 1.48 5.44
C GLY A 468 18.56 0.95 6.46
N ILE A 469 18.16 0.74 7.72
CA ILE A 469 19.01 0.13 8.77
C ILE A 469 19.54 -1.25 8.33
N ARG A 470 18.74 -1.99 7.55
CA ARG A 470 19.07 -3.35 7.10
C ARG A 470 20.39 -3.42 6.33
N GLU A 471 20.73 -2.38 5.56
CA GLU A 471 21.92 -2.38 4.72
C GLU A 471 23.18 -2.27 5.59
N PHE A 472 23.16 -1.40 6.60
CA PHE A 472 24.24 -1.28 7.58
C PHE A 472 24.39 -2.55 8.41
N ALA A 473 23.29 -3.13 8.87
CA ALA A 473 23.27 -4.39 9.60
C ALA A 473 23.91 -5.53 8.80
N LYS A 474 23.45 -5.76 7.56
CA LYS A 474 23.99 -6.79 6.66
C LYS A 474 25.48 -6.58 6.36
N SER A 475 25.90 -5.33 6.12
CA SER A 475 27.31 -5.02 5.83
C SER A 475 28.27 -5.38 6.97
N LYS A 476 27.76 -5.42 8.20
CA LYS A 476 28.50 -5.81 9.42
C LYS A 476 28.26 -7.28 9.84
N GLY A 477 27.54 -8.06 9.04
CA GLY A 477 27.27 -9.48 9.28
C GLY A 477 26.08 -9.80 10.19
N ALA A 478 25.27 -8.80 10.56
CA ALA A 478 24.06 -9.02 11.36
C ALA A 478 22.92 -9.61 10.53
N THR A 479 22.04 -10.35 11.19
CA THR A 479 20.83 -10.92 10.57
C THR A 479 19.68 -9.92 10.63
N VAL A 480 18.90 -9.82 9.55
CA VAL A 480 17.73 -8.93 9.49
C VAL A 480 16.46 -9.78 9.47
N LYS A 481 15.56 -9.51 10.41
CA LYS A 481 14.28 -10.20 10.56
C LYS A 481 13.14 -9.18 10.47
N TYR A 482 12.03 -9.59 9.87
CA TYR A 482 10.83 -8.78 9.70
C TYR A 482 9.68 -9.32 10.53
N VAL A 483 9.08 -8.45 11.33
CA VAL A 483 7.86 -8.73 12.08
C VAL A 483 6.66 -8.46 11.16
N PRO A 484 5.81 -9.46 10.90
CA PRO A 484 4.66 -9.34 10.01
C PRO A 484 3.53 -8.51 10.62
N LEU A 485 2.52 -8.23 9.79
CA LEU A 485 1.31 -7.49 10.17
C LEU A 485 0.07 -8.39 10.14
N THR A 486 -0.91 -8.08 11.00
CA THR A 486 -2.28 -8.60 10.92
C THR A 486 -3.01 -8.02 9.70
N GLN A 487 -4.21 -8.54 9.41
CA GLN A 487 -5.07 -8.01 8.34
C GLN A 487 -5.45 -6.53 8.56
N ASP A 488 -5.58 -6.12 9.83
CA ASP A 488 -5.82 -4.71 10.22
C ASP A 488 -4.52 -3.89 10.28
N LEU A 489 -3.42 -4.42 9.76
CA LEU A 489 -2.12 -3.76 9.61
C LEU A 489 -1.44 -3.43 10.95
N ARG A 490 -1.64 -4.29 11.96
CA ARG A 490 -0.97 -4.20 13.27
C ARG A 490 0.17 -5.19 13.40
N ILE A 491 1.14 -4.89 14.26
CA ILE A 491 2.20 -5.85 14.62
C ILE A 491 1.59 -7.15 15.17
N ILE A 492 2.02 -8.30 14.64
CA ILE A 492 1.69 -9.61 15.20
C ILE A 492 2.55 -9.83 16.46
N GLU A 493 1.95 -9.67 17.63
CA GLU A 493 2.62 -9.79 18.95
C GLU A 493 3.35 -11.12 19.12
N SER A 494 2.73 -12.24 18.75
CA SER A 494 3.33 -13.58 18.90
C SER A 494 4.59 -13.77 18.03
N SER A 495 4.60 -13.23 16.81
CA SER A 495 5.77 -13.28 15.92
C SER A 495 6.90 -12.37 16.43
N LEU A 496 6.57 -11.21 17.01
CA LEU A 496 7.54 -10.36 17.70
C LEU A 496 8.15 -11.08 18.91
N GLN A 497 7.34 -11.62 19.81
CA GLN A 497 7.78 -12.33 21.02
C GLN A 497 8.73 -13.48 20.68
N ARG A 498 8.37 -14.32 19.70
CA ARG A 498 9.21 -15.42 19.24
C ARG A 498 10.56 -14.95 18.69
N SER A 499 10.58 -13.80 18.02
CA SER A 499 11.82 -13.23 17.49
C SER A 499 12.71 -12.70 18.61
N LEU A 500 12.12 -12.09 19.63
CA LEU A 500 12.82 -11.60 20.83
C LEU A 500 13.35 -12.74 21.71
N GLU A 501 12.63 -13.86 21.80
CA GLU A 501 13.03 -15.04 22.58
C GLU A 501 14.30 -15.74 22.07
N LYS A 502 14.66 -15.49 20.80
CA LYS A 502 15.81 -16.11 20.14
C LYS A 502 17.05 -15.21 20.13
N LEU A 503 17.00 -14.04 20.77
CA LEU A 503 18.13 -13.13 20.84
C LEU A 503 19.22 -13.71 21.75
N ASP A 504 20.47 -13.45 21.38
CA ASP A 504 21.66 -13.92 22.10
C ASP A 504 22.20 -12.76 22.95
N ASP A 505 22.16 -12.91 24.27
CA ASP A 505 22.51 -11.84 25.22
C ASP A 505 23.95 -11.34 25.11
N ARG A 506 24.82 -12.05 24.38
CA ARG A 506 26.22 -11.66 24.13
C ARG A 506 26.35 -10.58 23.06
N HIS A 507 25.34 -10.39 22.22
CA HIS A 507 25.39 -9.50 21.06
C HIS A 507 24.48 -8.29 21.22
N ALA A 508 24.79 -7.20 20.52
CA ALA A 508 23.92 -6.04 20.46
C ALA A 508 22.81 -6.26 19.42
N HIS A 509 21.55 -6.15 19.86
CA HIS A 509 20.36 -6.30 19.01
C HIS A 509 19.56 -5.00 18.93
N LEU A 510 18.92 -4.75 17.79
CA LEU A 510 18.09 -3.57 17.57
C LEU A 510 16.68 -3.97 17.11
N PHE A 511 15.66 -3.49 17.81
CA PHE A 511 14.26 -3.52 17.36
C PHE A 511 13.84 -2.13 16.90
N ALA A 512 13.35 -2.00 15.67
CA ALA A 512 12.87 -0.73 15.14
C ALA A 512 11.43 -0.84 14.63
N PHE A 513 10.55 0.02 15.15
CA PHE A 513 9.14 0.06 14.80
C PHE A 513 8.59 1.49 14.81
N PRO A 514 7.51 1.78 14.05
CA PRO A 514 6.88 3.09 14.10
C PRO A 514 5.89 3.15 15.28
N ALA A 515 5.87 4.25 16.02
CA ALA A 515 4.81 4.51 16.99
C ALA A 515 3.44 4.70 16.30
N GLN A 516 3.45 5.25 15.08
CA GLN A 516 2.29 5.34 14.21
C GLN A 516 2.67 5.07 12.76
N SER A 517 1.87 4.25 12.08
CA SER A 517 1.99 4.09 10.62
C SER A 517 1.82 5.44 9.93
N ASN A 518 2.75 5.78 9.05
CA ASN A 518 2.59 6.91 8.15
C ASN A 518 1.63 6.60 6.99
N ALA A 519 1.36 5.32 6.71
CA ALA A 519 0.43 4.91 5.65
C ALA A 519 -1.00 4.90 6.18
N THR A 520 -1.27 4.06 7.18
CA THR A 520 -2.62 3.69 7.63
C THR A 520 -3.10 4.49 8.84
N GLY A 521 -2.18 5.20 9.50
CA GLY A 521 -2.44 5.86 10.77
C GLY A 521 -2.51 4.93 11.98
N VAL A 522 -2.36 3.61 11.84
CA VAL A 522 -2.34 2.64 12.96
C VAL A 522 -1.40 3.15 14.06
N LYS A 523 -1.87 3.19 15.31
CA LYS A 523 -1.00 3.43 16.46
C LYS A 523 -0.56 2.09 17.03
N HIS A 524 0.73 1.81 16.97
CA HIS A 524 1.28 0.58 17.56
C HIS A 524 1.46 0.77 19.07
N ASP A 525 1.28 -0.32 19.81
CA ASP A 525 1.40 -0.30 21.26
C ASP A 525 2.85 0.00 21.69
N LEU A 526 3.04 1.01 22.53
CA LEU A 526 4.36 1.39 23.02
C LEU A 526 4.91 0.40 24.05
N LYS A 527 4.10 -0.57 24.53
CA LYS A 527 4.56 -1.65 25.42
C LYS A 527 5.69 -2.49 24.81
N TRP A 528 5.82 -2.52 23.47
CA TRP A 528 6.92 -3.22 22.80
C TRP A 528 8.29 -2.68 23.13
N ILE A 529 8.39 -1.41 23.54
CA ILE A 529 9.65 -0.81 23.98
C ILE A 529 10.18 -1.61 25.17
N GLN A 530 9.37 -1.73 26.23
CA GLN A 530 9.77 -2.45 27.43
C GLN A 530 9.98 -3.94 27.15
N LEU A 531 9.06 -4.58 26.40
CA LEU A 531 9.16 -6.00 26.07
C LEU A 531 10.46 -6.34 25.34
N ALA A 532 10.87 -5.53 24.36
CA ALA A 532 12.10 -5.77 23.61
C ALA A 532 13.35 -5.53 24.46
N GLN A 533 13.35 -4.49 25.30
CA GLN A 533 14.44 -4.18 26.23
C GLN A 533 14.66 -5.28 27.28
N GLU A 534 13.57 -5.83 27.83
CA GLU A 534 13.61 -6.97 28.77
C GLU A 534 14.22 -8.24 28.14
N ARG A 535 14.19 -8.35 26.81
CA ARG A 535 14.79 -9.45 26.05
C ARG A 535 16.15 -9.09 25.43
N GLY A 536 16.76 -7.98 25.84
CA GLY A 536 18.12 -7.60 25.46
C GLY A 536 18.26 -6.78 24.17
N ALA A 537 17.15 -6.41 23.51
CA ALA A 537 17.20 -5.54 22.34
C ALA A 537 17.10 -4.05 22.71
N MET A 538 17.91 -3.22 22.07
CA MET A 538 17.72 -1.77 22.08
C MET A 538 16.58 -1.40 21.13
N VAL A 539 15.87 -0.31 21.41
CA VAL A 539 14.65 0.06 20.68
C VAL A 539 14.77 1.42 20.01
N LEU A 540 14.59 1.43 18.69
CA LEU A 540 14.34 2.63 17.90
C LEU A 540 12.83 2.77 17.66
N CYS A 541 12.22 3.76 18.31
CA CYS A 541 10.80 4.07 18.18
C CYS A 541 10.62 5.24 17.21
N ASP A 542 10.29 4.96 15.94
CA ASP A 542 10.05 6.01 14.95
C ASP A 542 8.75 6.76 15.26
N ALA A 543 8.91 7.97 15.78
CA ALA A 543 7.80 8.80 16.24
C ALA A 543 7.37 9.84 15.19
N ALA A 544 7.98 9.88 14.00
CA ALA A 544 7.82 10.99 13.05
C ALA A 544 6.38 11.21 12.55
N ALA A 545 5.56 10.15 12.46
CA ALA A 545 4.14 10.25 12.12
C ALA A 545 3.21 10.28 13.35
N PHE A 546 3.74 10.00 14.55
CA PHE A 546 2.97 9.92 15.80
C PHE A 546 2.88 11.27 16.50
N VAL A 547 4.04 11.92 16.71
CA VAL A 547 4.17 13.14 17.53
C VAL A 547 3.45 14.39 17.02
N PRO A 548 3.11 14.55 15.73
CA PRO A 548 2.30 15.69 15.29
C PRO A 548 0.92 15.75 15.95
N LEU A 549 0.34 14.61 16.32
CA LEU A 549 -1.03 14.51 16.85
C LEU A 549 -1.14 13.64 18.10
N SER A 550 -0.06 13.04 18.59
CA SER A 550 -0.09 12.16 19.76
C SER A 550 1.08 12.48 20.70
N PRO A 551 0.84 12.63 22.01
CA PRO A 551 1.92 12.84 22.96
C PRO A 551 2.76 11.55 23.09
N LEU A 552 4.09 11.69 23.03
CA LEU A 552 5.02 10.63 23.41
C LEU A 552 5.64 10.99 24.76
N ASP A 553 5.22 10.28 25.80
CA ASP A 553 5.75 10.45 27.15
C ASP A 553 6.95 9.51 27.36
N ILE A 554 8.15 10.06 27.21
CA ILE A 554 9.39 9.28 27.37
C ILE A 554 9.64 8.87 28.83
N GLY A 555 9.07 9.61 29.79
CA GLY A 555 9.10 9.21 31.20
C GLY A 555 8.34 7.91 31.45
N ALA A 556 7.24 7.69 30.72
CA ALA A 556 6.42 6.48 30.80
C ALA A 556 6.98 5.32 29.95
N HIS A 557 7.36 5.59 28.71
CA HIS A 557 7.96 4.60 27.81
C HIS A 557 9.36 5.07 27.45
N GLN A 558 10.40 4.31 27.79
CA GLN A 558 11.80 4.76 27.71
C GLN A 558 12.58 4.14 26.53
N PRO A 559 12.28 4.49 25.26
CA PRO A 559 12.99 3.96 24.11
C PRO A 559 14.46 4.41 24.10
N ASP A 560 15.33 3.60 23.52
CA ASP A 560 16.74 3.94 23.36
C ASP A 560 16.96 5.10 22.39
N PHE A 561 16.17 5.12 21.31
CA PHE A 561 16.30 6.08 20.21
C PHE A 561 14.92 6.54 19.70
N VAL A 562 14.71 7.86 19.62
CA VAL A 562 13.51 8.47 19.04
C VAL A 562 13.90 9.47 17.95
N PRO A 563 13.80 9.11 16.66
CA PRO A 563 14.00 10.03 15.55
C PRO A 563 12.76 10.90 15.33
N VAL A 564 12.97 12.19 15.07
CA VAL A 564 11.90 13.19 14.92
C VAL A 564 12.22 14.13 13.75
N SER A 565 11.18 14.53 13.00
CA SER A 565 11.24 15.62 12.01
C SER A 565 10.36 16.77 12.46
N LEU A 566 10.94 17.95 12.68
CA LEU A 566 10.20 19.07 13.30
C LEU A 566 9.17 19.70 12.37
N TYR A 567 9.44 19.75 11.07
CA TYR A 567 8.48 20.22 10.06
C TYR A 567 7.19 19.38 10.01
N LYS A 568 7.19 18.15 10.54
CA LYS A 568 5.96 17.34 10.64
C LYS A 568 5.08 17.77 11.81
N ILE A 569 5.67 18.38 12.85
CA ILE A 569 4.94 18.84 14.04
C ILE A 569 4.27 20.19 13.76
N PHE A 570 5.05 21.16 13.26
CA PHE A 570 4.60 22.55 13.12
C PHE A 570 4.99 23.21 11.77
N GLY A 571 5.44 22.43 10.78
CA GLY A 571 5.57 22.86 9.38
C GLY A 571 6.87 23.57 9.00
N TYR A 572 7.56 24.21 9.95
CA TYR A 572 8.80 24.95 9.70
C TYR A 572 9.68 24.93 10.95
N PRO A 573 11.01 24.72 10.88
CA PRO A 573 11.81 24.72 9.67
C PRO A 573 11.96 23.33 9.04
N THR A 574 12.02 23.30 7.71
CA THR A 574 12.50 22.13 6.97
C THR A 574 14.02 22.00 7.12
N GLY A 575 14.54 20.79 6.93
CA GLY A 575 15.98 20.53 7.07
C GLY A 575 16.47 20.49 8.52
N VAL A 576 15.55 20.37 9.48
CA VAL A 576 15.85 20.15 10.90
C VAL A 576 14.97 19.06 11.51
N GLY A 577 15.61 18.21 12.29
CA GLY A 577 15.06 17.14 13.11
C GLY A 577 15.97 16.89 14.31
N CYS A 578 15.71 15.83 15.04
CA CYS A 578 16.59 15.41 16.12
C CYS A 578 16.49 13.90 16.36
N LEU A 579 17.56 13.36 16.93
CA LEU A 579 17.55 12.09 17.64
C LEU A 579 17.47 12.42 19.14
N ILE A 580 16.45 11.90 19.81
CA ILE A 580 16.42 11.86 21.28
C ILE A 580 16.95 10.48 21.67
N ALA A 581 18.11 10.44 22.32
CA ALA A 581 18.82 9.20 22.63
C ALA A 581 19.00 9.05 24.13
N LYS A 582 18.70 7.86 24.66
CA LYS A 582 19.01 7.53 26.04
C LYS A 582 20.53 7.50 26.21
N LYS A 583 21.08 8.21 27.21
CA LYS A 583 22.54 8.37 27.34
C LYS A 583 23.27 7.03 27.48
N SER A 584 22.72 6.09 28.25
CA SER A 584 23.28 4.73 28.39
C SER A 584 23.41 4.01 27.05
N SER A 585 22.46 4.27 26.16
CA SER A 585 22.34 3.66 24.84
C SER A 585 23.24 4.34 23.82
N LEU A 586 23.37 5.67 23.92
CA LEU A 586 24.29 6.48 23.15
C LEU A 586 25.76 6.11 23.38
N LEU A 587 26.13 5.72 24.61
CA LEU A 587 27.48 5.22 24.94
C LEU A 587 27.84 3.90 24.25
N ARG A 588 26.85 3.14 23.77
CA ARG A 588 27.07 1.93 22.98
C ARG A 588 27.28 2.21 21.50
N LEU A 589 26.96 3.42 21.04
CA LEU A 589 27.14 3.84 19.66
C LEU A 589 28.58 4.31 19.42
N THR A 590 29.14 3.96 18.27
CA THR A 590 30.45 4.46 17.83
C THR A 590 30.25 5.64 16.87
N PRO A 591 30.94 6.78 17.03
CA PRO A 591 30.81 7.90 16.10
C PRO A 591 30.97 7.49 14.62
N PRO A 592 30.26 8.13 13.68
CA PRO A 592 30.38 7.82 12.27
C PRO A 592 31.83 7.91 11.78
N SER A 593 32.17 7.15 10.74
CA SER A 593 33.49 7.17 10.10
C SER A 593 33.86 8.53 9.45
N PHE A 594 32.90 9.47 9.41
CA PHE A 594 33.08 10.82 8.90
C PHE A 594 33.07 11.83 10.06
N ALA A 595 34.11 12.65 10.14
CA ALA A 595 34.36 13.54 11.27
C ALA A 595 34.51 15.00 10.81
N GLY A 596 34.02 15.95 11.61
CA GLY A 596 34.00 17.38 11.30
C GLY A 596 33.98 18.23 12.56
N GLY A 597 33.03 19.16 12.70
CA GLY A 597 32.83 19.97 13.91
C GLY A 597 32.58 19.16 15.20
N SER A 598 32.35 17.85 15.08
CA SER A 598 32.27 16.89 16.19
C SER A 598 33.63 16.50 16.79
N VAL A 599 34.74 16.84 16.13
CA VAL A 599 36.12 16.57 16.58
C VAL A 599 36.64 17.77 17.36
N CYS A 600 37.09 17.52 18.59
CA CYS A 600 37.72 18.54 19.43
C CYS A 600 39.23 18.63 19.20
N TYR A 601 39.87 17.54 18.76
CA TYR A 601 41.31 17.50 18.48
C TYR A 601 41.65 16.43 17.44
N TYR A 602 42.54 16.78 16.51
CA TYR A 602 43.14 15.88 15.53
C TYR A 602 44.66 15.89 15.70
N SER A 603 45.26 14.73 15.88
CA SER A 603 46.71 14.61 15.84
C SER A 603 47.15 14.42 14.39
N GLY A 604 47.80 15.43 13.81
CA GLY A 604 48.29 15.39 12.44
C GLY A 604 49.37 14.33 12.19
N PRO A 605 49.81 14.14 10.93
CA PRO A 605 50.79 13.12 10.52
C PRO A 605 52.19 13.27 11.17
N TRP A 606 52.39 14.32 11.96
CA TRP A 606 53.61 14.63 12.71
C TRP A 606 53.53 14.20 14.18
N SER A 607 52.36 13.75 14.65
CA SER A 607 52.14 13.22 15.99
C SER A 607 52.26 11.69 15.98
N PRO A 608 52.97 11.07 16.93
CA PRO A 608 53.11 9.61 17.00
C PRO A 608 51.81 8.87 17.39
N THR A 609 50.74 9.61 17.70
CA THR A 609 49.52 9.05 18.29
C THR A 609 48.41 8.74 17.28
N ASP A 610 48.37 9.38 16.10
CA ASP A 610 47.33 9.25 15.06
C ASP A 610 45.88 9.12 15.61
N ARG A 611 45.46 10.10 16.43
CA ARG A 611 44.18 10.12 17.14
C ARG A 611 43.25 11.24 16.66
N LEU A 612 41.96 10.91 16.60
CA LEU A 612 40.84 11.85 16.62
C LEU A 612 40.20 11.80 18.01
N LEU A 613 40.06 12.95 18.67
CA LEU A 613 39.28 13.11 19.89
C LEU A 613 37.98 13.81 19.56
N HIS A 614 36.87 13.23 19.98
CA HIS A 614 35.54 13.78 19.76
C HIS A 614 35.08 14.60 20.96
N HIS A 615 34.13 15.51 20.73
CA HIS A 615 33.40 16.15 21.83
C HIS A 615 32.63 15.12 22.65
N GLU A 616 32.42 15.36 23.94
CA GLU A 616 31.71 14.40 24.78
C GLU A 616 30.19 14.34 24.47
N HIS A 617 29.53 13.28 24.96
CA HIS A 617 28.07 13.11 24.95
C HIS A 617 27.47 13.15 23.52
N GLY A 618 26.36 13.86 23.30
CA GLY A 618 25.68 13.94 22.01
C GLY A 618 26.44 14.68 20.92
N ARG A 619 27.33 15.60 21.30
CA ARG A 619 28.01 16.49 20.34
C ARG A 619 29.01 15.75 19.42
N GLN A 620 29.50 14.56 19.80
CA GLN A 620 30.29 13.72 18.88
C GLN A 620 29.51 13.28 17.64
N PHE A 621 28.17 13.28 17.70
CA PHE A 621 27.30 12.87 16.61
C PHE A 621 26.78 14.05 15.77
N GLU A 622 26.98 15.30 16.21
CA GLU A 622 26.64 16.50 15.44
C GLU A 622 27.77 16.85 14.48
N VAL A 623 27.76 16.22 13.30
CA VAL A 623 28.84 16.41 12.32
C VAL A 623 28.67 17.74 11.58
N GLY A 624 29.64 18.64 11.76
CA GLY A 624 29.70 19.91 11.04
C GLY A 624 28.97 21.05 11.76
N THR A 625 28.69 22.13 11.04
CA THR A 625 27.95 23.28 11.60
C THR A 625 26.46 22.95 11.63
N PRO A 626 25.79 23.00 12.79
CA PRO A 626 24.35 22.78 12.85
C PRO A 626 23.61 23.93 12.17
N ASN A 627 22.33 23.73 11.82
CA ASN A 627 21.47 24.79 11.28
C ASN A 627 21.08 25.79 12.39
N TYR A 628 22.06 26.55 12.88
CA TYR A 628 21.90 27.38 14.06
C TYR A 628 20.93 28.55 13.87
N ALA A 629 20.68 28.95 12.61
CA ALA A 629 19.68 29.95 12.27
C ALA A 629 18.26 29.52 12.67
N SER A 630 18.00 28.21 12.74
CA SER A 630 16.69 27.63 12.98
C SER A 630 16.29 27.49 14.45
N PHE A 631 17.23 27.59 15.39
CA PHE A 631 16.96 27.24 16.79
C PHE A 631 15.86 28.11 17.42
N HIS A 632 15.79 29.39 17.05
CA HIS A 632 14.70 30.26 17.48
C HIS A 632 13.34 29.81 16.95
N ALA A 633 13.24 29.48 15.67
CA ALA A 633 12.02 28.93 15.07
C ALA A 633 11.57 27.63 15.76
N ILE A 634 12.51 26.75 16.13
CA ILE A 634 12.18 25.50 16.83
C ILE A 634 11.52 25.79 18.17
N SER A 635 12.11 26.66 18.99
CA SER A 635 11.52 27.03 20.28
C SER A 635 10.12 27.62 20.10
N TYR A 636 9.96 28.56 19.17
CA TYR A 636 8.66 29.19 18.91
C TYR A 636 7.62 28.19 18.38
N GLY A 637 8.03 27.24 17.53
CA GLY A 637 7.16 26.17 17.03
C GLY A 637 6.59 25.32 18.16
N PHE A 638 7.41 24.92 19.13
CA PHE A 638 6.92 24.19 20.31
C PHE A 638 6.05 25.04 21.24
N GLU A 639 6.38 26.32 21.42
CA GLU A 639 5.54 27.28 22.16
C GLU A 639 4.16 27.44 21.48
N PHE A 640 4.12 27.56 20.15
CA PHE A 640 2.90 27.63 19.37
C PHE A 640 2.04 26.38 19.56
N ILE A 641 2.62 25.19 19.42
CA ILE A 641 1.89 23.92 19.65
C ILE A 641 1.39 23.83 21.08
N SER A 642 2.18 24.28 22.06
CA SER A 642 1.77 24.32 23.47
C SER A 642 0.62 25.30 23.72
N LYS A 643 0.57 26.42 23.01
CA LYS A 643 -0.50 27.44 23.10
C LYS A 643 -1.79 26.95 22.48
N VAL A 644 -1.73 26.32 21.30
CA VAL A 644 -2.91 25.74 20.63
C VAL A 644 -3.42 24.51 21.38
N GLY A 645 -2.50 23.73 21.96
CA GLY A 645 -2.77 22.50 22.70
C GLY A 645 -2.79 21.28 21.77
N LEU A 646 -1.83 20.35 21.98
CA LEU A 646 -1.71 19.13 21.16
C LEU A 646 -2.98 18.28 21.20
N ASP A 647 -3.65 18.19 22.35
CA ASP A 647 -4.91 17.47 22.49
C ASP A 647 -6.04 18.09 21.68
N ASN A 648 -6.12 19.42 21.61
CA ASN A 648 -7.11 20.12 20.78
C ASN A 648 -6.86 19.84 19.29
N ILE A 649 -5.60 19.88 18.86
CA ILE A 649 -5.21 19.56 17.48
C ILE A 649 -5.55 18.10 17.15
N ARG A 650 -5.28 17.18 18.06
CA ARG A 650 -5.62 15.75 17.94
C ARG A 650 -7.12 15.53 17.80
N LEU A 651 -7.91 16.08 18.72
CA LEU A 651 -9.37 15.89 18.76
C LEU A 651 -10.01 16.37 17.46
N ARG A 652 -9.69 17.60 17.02
CA ARG A 652 -10.27 18.16 15.79
C ARG A 652 -9.85 17.38 14.53
N ALA A 653 -8.59 16.98 14.41
CA ALA A 653 -8.11 16.26 13.23
C ALA A 653 -8.73 14.86 13.15
N ASN A 654 -8.87 14.19 14.30
CA ASN A 654 -9.54 12.89 14.37
C ASN A 654 -11.04 13.01 14.05
N ALA A 655 -11.73 14.06 14.50
CA ALA A 655 -13.14 14.28 14.14
C ALA A 655 -13.33 14.42 12.62
N LEU A 656 -12.47 15.20 11.94
CA LEU A 656 -12.50 15.33 10.48
C LEU A 656 -12.24 14.00 9.77
N ALA A 657 -11.24 13.23 10.23
CA ALA A 657 -10.93 11.91 9.67
C ALA A 657 -12.09 10.92 9.85
N ARG A 658 -12.67 10.86 11.06
CA ARG A 658 -13.82 10.02 11.40
C ARG A 658 -15.03 10.33 10.55
N TRP A 659 -15.37 11.62 10.44
CA TRP A 659 -16.47 12.06 9.61
C TRP A 659 -16.25 11.68 8.15
N LEU A 660 -15.06 12.00 7.59
CA LEU A 660 -14.78 11.70 6.19
C LEU A 660 -14.86 10.20 5.92
N GLU A 661 -14.19 9.38 6.73
CA GLU A 661 -14.21 7.92 6.60
C GLU A 661 -15.66 7.38 6.67
N THR A 662 -16.45 7.87 7.62
CA THR A 662 -17.86 7.48 7.76
C THR A 662 -18.68 7.84 6.52
N GLN A 663 -18.50 9.05 5.97
CA GLN A 663 -19.23 9.46 4.78
C GLN A 663 -18.79 8.67 3.54
N LEU A 664 -17.48 8.41 3.37
CA LEU A 664 -16.96 7.62 2.25
C LEU A 664 -17.47 6.18 2.28
N LEU A 665 -17.54 5.55 3.47
CA LEU A 665 -18.05 4.19 3.62
C LEU A 665 -19.56 4.06 3.35
N ARG A 666 -20.31 5.17 3.38
CA ARG A 666 -21.74 5.22 3.02
C ARG A 666 -21.98 5.36 1.51
N LEU A 667 -20.99 5.76 0.73
CA LEU A 667 -21.12 5.91 -0.71
C LEU A 667 -21.15 4.53 -1.37
N GLN A 668 -22.27 4.20 -2.00
CA GLN A 668 -22.50 2.95 -2.71
C GLN A 668 -23.01 3.24 -4.12
N HIS A 669 -22.53 2.47 -5.09
CA HIS A 669 -23.10 2.45 -6.42
C HIS A 669 -24.53 1.91 -6.37
N ASP A 670 -25.43 2.45 -7.18
CA ASP A 670 -26.82 1.95 -7.31
C ASP A 670 -27.04 1.18 -8.63
N ILE A 671 -26.08 1.27 -9.54
CA ILE A 671 -26.01 0.50 -10.78
C ILE A 671 -25.00 -0.65 -10.68
N LYS A 672 -25.13 -1.61 -11.60
CA LYS A 672 -24.17 -2.69 -11.82
C LYS A 672 -23.90 -3.49 -10.54
N ALA A 673 -22.65 -3.51 -10.05
CA ALA A 673 -22.26 -4.33 -8.89
C ALA A 673 -22.90 -3.87 -7.58
N LYS A 674 -23.49 -2.67 -7.54
CA LYS A 674 -24.06 -2.05 -6.33
C LYS A 674 -23.09 -2.10 -5.12
N GLY A 675 -21.80 -2.00 -5.41
CA GLY A 675 -20.73 -2.11 -4.43
C GLY A 675 -20.41 -0.78 -3.74
N PRO A 676 -19.55 -0.80 -2.71
CA PRO A 676 -19.05 0.42 -2.10
C PRO A 676 -18.12 1.17 -3.08
N LEU A 677 -18.21 2.50 -3.09
CA LEU A 677 -17.28 3.35 -3.84
C LEU A 677 -15.87 3.29 -3.24
N CYS A 678 -15.73 3.06 -1.95
CA CYS A 678 -14.47 3.23 -1.24
C CYS A 678 -14.14 2.00 -0.39
N ARG A 679 -12.86 1.61 -0.38
CA ARG A 679 -12.28 0.73 0.64
C ARG A 679 -11.25 1.52 1.43
N VAL A 680 -11.45 1.61 2.74
CA VAL A 680 -10.49 2.19 3.68
C VAL A 680 -9.65 1.06 4.28
N TYR A 681 -8.36 1.28 4.42
CA TYR A 681 -7.40 0.30 4.94
C TYR A 681 -6.93 0.66 6.34
N GLY A 682 -6.61 -0.38 7.12
CA GLY A 682 -6.19 -0.25 8.52
C GLY A 682 -7.34 -0.47 9.50
N PRO A 683 -7.11 -0.16 10.78
CA PRO A 683 -8.00 -0.49 11.87
C PRO A 683 -9.19 0.47 11.96
N SER A 684 -10.05 0.25 12.95
CA SER A 684 -11.16 1.15 13.25
C SER A 684 -10.68 2.56 13.59
N GLN A 685 -11.59 3.52 13.49
CA GLN A 685 -11.31 4.94 13.63
C GLN A 685 -10.85 5.36 15.03
N GLU A 686 -11.08 4.53 16.06
CA GLU A 686 -10.63 4.76 17.43
C GLU A 686 -9.14 4.43 17.63
N GLU A 687 -8.60 3.56 16.78
CA GLU A 687 -7.30 2.92 16.96
C GLU A 687 -6.22 3.46 16.00
N LYS A 688 -6.55 4.49 15.22
CA LYS A 688 -5.64 5.18 14.30
C LYS A 688 -5.65 6.70 14.50
N GLY A 689 -4.62 7.37 13.97
CA GLY A 689 -4.54 8.83 13.89
C GLY A 689 -5.47 9.41 12.83
N ALA A 690 -5.38 10.73 12.59
CA ALA A 690 -6.17 11.46 11.60
C ALA A 690 -5.71 11.22 10.15
N THR A 691 -5.54 9.95 9.77
CA THR A 691 -5.05 9.48 8.47
C THR A 691 -6.02 8.44 7.92
N VAL A 692 -6.46 8.65 6.68
CA VAL A 692 -7.35 7.75 5.95
C VAL A 692 -6.61 7.28 4.70
N MET A 693 -6.17 6.03 4.71
CA MET A 693 -5.63 5.36 3.52
C MET A 693 -6.76 4.61 2.83
N LEU A 694 -6.97 4.86 1.54
CA LEU A 694 -8.11 4.33 0.81
C LEU A 694 -7.84 4.11 -0.68
N ASN A 695 -8.63 3.24 -1.28
CA ASN A 695 -8.81 3.16 -2.73
C ASN A 695 -10.28 3.37 -3.08
N LEU A 696 -10.52 4.01 -4.22
CA LEU A 696 -11.85 4.18 -4.79
C LEU A 696 -12.07 3.12 -5.86
N PHE A 697 -13.32 2.67 -5.99
CA PHE A 697 -13.76 1.62 -6.89
C PHE A 697 -14.87 2.16 -7.77
N ASP A 698 -14.88 1.74 -9.01
CA ASP A 698 -15.90 2.13 -9.99
C ASP A 698 -17.16 1.27 -9.84
N CYS A 699 -18.20 1.53 -10.64
CA CYS A 699 -19.46 0.77 -10.56
C CYS A 699 -19.33 -0.73 -10.88
N TYR A 700 -18.17 -1.16 -11.37
CA TYR A 700 -17.81 -2.54 -11.67
C TYR A 700 -16.89 -3.17 -10.62
N ASN A 701 -16.61 -2.45 -9.54
CA ASN A 701 -15.67 -2.83 -8.48
C ASN A 701 -14.22 -2.91 -9.02
N ALA A 702 -13.91 -2.19 -10.10
CA ALA A 702 -12.55 -1.96 -10.59
C ALA A 702 -11.94 -0.79 -9.82
N VAL A 703 -10.62 -0.81 -9.62
CA VAL A 703 -9.93 0.27 -8.88
C VAL A 703 -9.80 1.50 -9.76
N PHE A 704 -10.22 2.67 -9.27
CA PHE A 704 -9.73 3.93 -9.82
C PHE A 704 -8.26 4.07 -9.44
N SER A 705 -7.35 4.10 -10.41
CA SER A 705 -5.92 4.19 -10.09
C SER A 705 -5.66 5.41 -9.22
N HIS A 706 -4.88 5.25 -8.16
CA HIS A 706 -4.65 6.35 -7.20
C HIS A 706 -4.00 7.59 -7.87
N ALA A 707 -3.31 7.39 -9.00
CA ALA A 707 -2.72 8.46 -9.79
C ALA A 707 -3.80 9.26 -10.52
N LEU A 708 -4.82 8.58 -11.05
CA LEU A 708 -5.99 9.21 -11.66
C LEU A 708 -6.80 10.00 -10.63
N VAL A 709 -7.05 9.41 -9.46
CA VAL A 709 -7.73 10.10 -8.35
C VAL A 709 -6.97 11.34 -7.90
N LYS A 710 -5.63 11.26 -7.79
CA LYS A 710 -4.79 12.42 -7.45
C LYS A 710 -4.90 13.52 -8.50
N ARG A 711 -4.78 13.20 -9.80
CA ARG A 711 -4.92 14.19 -10.88
C ARG A 711 -6.29 14.89 -10.83
N ALA A 712 -7.36 14.12 -10.62
CA ALA A 712 -8.69 14.68 -10.43
C ALA A 712 -8.74 15.62 -9.21
N ALA A 713 -8.23 15.19 -8.05
CA ALA A 713 -8.16 16.02 -6.84
C ALA A 713 -7.41 17.34 -7.07
N GLU A 714 -6.25 17.30 -7.73
CA GLU A 714 -5.40 18.47 -8.02
C GLU A 714 -6.10 19.47 -8.94
N SER A 715 -6.88 19.00 -9.93
CA SER A 715 -7.68 19.89 -10.80
C SER A 715 -8.71 20.73 -10.02
N PHE A 716 -9.09 20.28 -8.83
CA PHE A 716 -10.00 20.98 -7.91
C PHE A 716 -9.29 21.62 -6.72
N GLY A 717 -7.96 21.77 -6.72
CA GLY A 717 -7.19 22.36 -5.59
C GLY A 717 -7.29 21.53 -4.31
N ILE A 718 -7.27 20.20 -4.44
CA ILE A 718 -7.25 19.26 -3.31
C ILE A 718 -5.91 18.51 -3.34
N THR A 719 -5.04 18.81 -2.39
CA THR A 719 -3.72 18.21 -2.30
C THR A 719 -3.77 16.93 -1.47
N VAL A 720 -3.57 15.78 -2.09
CA VAL A 720 -3.51 14.45 -1.44
C VAL A 720 -2.20 13.73 -1.80
N ARG A 721 -1.86 12.69 -1.02
CA ARG A 721 -0.75 11.79 -1.31
C ARG A 721 -1.25 10.54 -2.03
N ASN A 722 -0.50 10.01 -2.98
CA ASN A 722 -0.76 8.72 -3.63
C ASN A 722 0.48 7.81 -3.65
N GLY A 723 0.30 6.55 -4.04
CA GLY A 723 1.37 5.55 -4.16
C GLY A 723 1.58 4.75 -2.88
N CYS A 724 2.84 4.42 -2.57
CA CYS A 724 3.19 3.59 -1.40
C CYS A 724 3.61 4.39 -0.16
N PHE A 725 3.58 5.72 -0.21
CA PHE A 725 3.88 6.61 0.93
C PHE A 725 5.24 6.38 1.60
N CYS A 726 6.23 5.83 0.88
CA CYS A 726 7.49 5.36 1.48
C CYS A 726 7.28 4.33 2.60
N ASN A 727 6.25 3.49 2.47
CA ASN A 727 5.90 2.39 3.36
C ASN A 727 5.33 1.25 2.51
N LEU A 728 6.20 0.70 1.66
CA LEU A 728 5.82 -0.34 0.71
C LEU A 728 5.29 -1.59 1.44
N GLY A 729 5.85 -1.94 2.59
CA GLY A 729 5.46 -3.15 3.32
C GLY A 729 4.00 -3.14 3.81
N ALA A 730 3.54 -2.07 4.46
CA ALA A 730 2.13 -1.97 4.86
C ALA A 730 1.20 -1.79 3.67
N VAL A 731 1.61 -1.00 2.68
CA VAL A 731 0.76 -0.75 1.49
C VAL A 731 0.59 -2.03 0.68
N GLN A 732 1.65 -2.78 0.40
CA GLN A 732 1.57 -4.08 -0.24
C GLN A 732 0.65 -5.02 0.54
N HIS A 733 0.81 -5.11 1.87
CA HIS A 733 -0.04 -5.97 2.69
C HIS A 733 -1.52 -5.57 2.58
N ALA A 734 -1.82 -4.28 2.62
CA ALA A 734 -3.17 -3.73 2.52
C ALA A 734 -3.80 -3.95 1.13
N THR A 735 -3.05 -3.64 0.07
CA THR A 735 -3.57 -3.57 -1.31
C THR A 735 -3.42 -4.87 -2.08
N TYR A 736 -2.78 -5.91 -1.51
CA TYR A 736 -2.58 -7.20 -2.17
C TYR A 736 -3.85 -7.78 -2.81
N THR A 737 -5.01 -7.71 -2.15
CA THR A 737 -6.30 -8.15 -2.73
C THR A 737 -6.79 -7.27 -3.85
N THR A 738 -6.51 -5.98 -3.73
CA THR A 738 -7.10 -4.95 -4.58
C THR A 738 -6.36 -4.89 -5.91
N ALA A 739 -5.07 -5.21 -5.90
CA ALA A 739 -4.15 -4.94 -6.98
C ALA A 739 -3.51 -6.21 -7.60
N GLY A 740 -3.78 -7.40 -7.01
CA GLY A 740 -3.32 -8.69 -7.51
C GLY A 740 -1.94 -9.12 -6.99
N ALA A 741 -1.57 -10.38 -7.24
CA ALA A 741 -0.31 -10.97 -6.82
C ALA A 741 0.89 -10.58 -7.71
N GLU A 742 0.63 -10.00 -8.88
CA GLU A 742 1.66 -9.66 -9.89
C GLU A 742 2.75 -8.74 -9.32
N HIS A 743 2.38 -7.84 -8.42
CA HIS A 743 3.34 -6.98 -7.75
C HIS A 743 4.34 -7.74 -6.86
N CYS A 744 3.94 -8.86 -6.24
CA CYS A 744 4.83 -9.71 -5.45
C CYS A 744 5.76 -10.59 -6.31
N GLU A 745 5.41 -10.81 -7.58
CA GLU A 745 6.21 -11.60 -8.52
C GLU A 745 7.24 -10.75 -9.29
N LEU A 746 7.02 -9.43 -9.41
CA LEU A 746 7.94 -8.51 -10.08
C LEU A 746 9.25 -8.28 -9.30
N ASP A 747 9.20 -8.27 -7.97
CA ASP A 747 10.41 -8.23 -7.11
C ASP A 747 11.22 -9.53 -7.19
N LYS A 748 10.55 -10.69 -7.32
CA LYS A 748 11.23 -12.01 -7.38
C LYS A 748 11.85 -12.30 -8.74
N THR A 749 11.47 -11.56 -9.78
CA THR A 749 11.95 -11.77 -11.16
C THR A 749 13.00 -10.75 -11.59
N GLU A 750 13.45 -9.86 -10.69
CA GLU A 750 14.40 -8.75 -10.99
C GLU A 750 13.94 -7.85 -12.16
N LYS A 751 12.63 -7.85 -12.49
CA LYS A 751 12.09 -7.13 -13.65
C LYS A 751 11.88 -5.63 -13.39
N VAL A 752 11.81 -5.21 -12.13
CA VAL A 752 11.80 -3.79 -11.77
C VAL A 752 13.25 -3.32 -11.70
N LEU A 753 13.77 -2.89 -12.85
CA LEU A 753 15.17 -2.46 -13.01
C LEU A 753 15.38 -1.00 -12.58
N ASP A 754 14.32 -0.19 -12.58
CA ASP A 754 14.37 1.23 -12.22
C ASP A 754 13.02 1.75 -11.69
N CYS A 755 13.07 2.94 -11.06
CA CYS A 755 11.88 3.59 -10.50
C CYS A 755 10.84 3.96 -11.57
N LYS A 756 11.26 4.26 -12.80
CA LYS A 756 10.33 4.64 -13.86
C LYS A 756 9.45 3.45 -14.24
N THR A 757 10.06 2.29 -14.43
CA THR A 757 9.35 1.03 -14.72
C THR A 757 8.41 0.68 -13.57
N PHE A 758 8.82 0.89 -12.32
CA PHE A 758 7.94 0.71 -11.16
C PHE A 758 6.73 1.66 -11.20
N ASP A 759 6.96 2.94 -11.49
CA ASP A 759 5.91 3.95 -11.52
C ASP A 759 4.94 3.71 -12.69
N ASP A 760 5.45 3.44 -13.89
CA ASP A 760 4.66 3.31 -15.12
C ASP A 760 3.90 1.97 -15.16
N GLU A 761 4.55 0.87 -14.80
CA GLU A 761 3.97 -0.48 -14.93
C GLU A 761 3.21 -0.94 -13.69
N ILE A 762 3.43 -0.32 -12.51
CA ILE A 762 2.78 -0.75 -11.25
C ILE A 762 1.93 0.34 -10.63
N LEU A 763 2.53 1.46 -10.24
CA LEU A 763 1.78 2.49 -9.49
C LEU A 763 0.73 3.17 -10.37
N SER A 764 1.08 3.56 -11.59
CA SER A 764 0.18 4.29 -12.49
C SER A 764 -1.01 3.44 -12.94
N LYS A 765 -0.80 2.12 -13.06
CA LYS A 765 -1.86 1.13 -13.36
C LYS A 765 -2.72 0.77 -12.15
N GLY A 766 -2.37 1.22 -10.94
CA GLY A 766 -3.08 0.88 -9.71
C GLY A 766 -2.86 -0.56 -9.25
N LEU A 767 -1.78 -1.21 -9.72
CA LEU A 767 -1.39 -2.58 -9.36
C LEU A 767 -0.61 -2.63 -8.01
N CYS A 768 -0.28 -1.47 -7.44
CA CYS A 768 0.05 -1.28 -6.04
C CYS A 768 -0.22 0.17 -5.66
N GLY A 769 -0.44 0.46 -4.37
CA GLY A 769 -0.60 1.82 -3.87
C GLY A 769 -2.02 2.18 -3.45
N ALA A 770 -2.15 3.36 -2.84
CA ALA A 770 -3.43 3.91 -2.42
C ALA A 770 -3.43 5.44 -2.49
N VAL A 771 -4.55 6.06 -2.19
CA VAL A 771 -4.65 7.48 -1.82
C VAL A 771 -4.58 7.59 -0.30
N ARG A 772 -3.86 8.59 0.22
CA ARG A 772 -3.83 8.95 1.64
C ARG A 772 -4.28 10.38 1.83
N VAL A 773 -5.30 10.53 2.67
CA VAL A 773 -5.81 11.79 3.19
C VAL A 773 -5.39 11.90 4.66
N SER A 774 -4.82 13.04 5.05
CA SER A 774 -4.39 13.27 6.44
C SER A 774 -4.64 14.71 6.88
N PHE A 775 -5.25 14.84 8.05
CA PHE A 775 -5.64 16.14 8.63
C PHE A 775 -4.64 16.60 9.70
N GLY A 776 -4.53 17.91 9.90
CA GLY A 776 -3.58 18.48 10.84
C GLY A 776 -3.87 19.94 11.20
N LEU A 777 -2.82 20.71 11.45
CA LEU A 777 -2.91 22.06 12.04
C LEU A 777 -3.80 23.05 11.27
N GLY A 778 -3.76 23.01 9.94
CA GLY A 778 -4.50 23.95 9.09
C GLY A 778 -5.83 23.43 8.58
N SER A 779 -6.23 22.21 8.94
CA SER A 779 -7.42 21.57 8.36
C SER A 779 -8.72 22.04 9.04
N ASN A 780 -9.77 22.27 8.26
CA ASN A 780 -11.13 22.48 8.76
C ASN A 780 -12.15 21.56 8.05
N PHE A 781 -13.44 21.72 8.41
CA PHE A 781 -14.52 20.91 7.82
C PHE A 781 -14.66 21.10 6.31
N ARG A 782 -14.36 22.31 5.80
CA ARG A 782 -14.41 22.61 4.37
C ARG A 782 -13.45 21.72 3.57
N ASP A 783 -12.25 21.48 4.10
CA ASP A 783 -11.25 20.61 3.45
C ASP A 783 -11.75 19.16 3.34
N ALA A 784 -12.31 18.62 4.43
CA ALA A 784 -12.88 17.26 4.45
C ALA A 784 -14.06 17.14 3.47
N TYR A 785 -14.94 18.15 3.44
CA TYR A 785 -16.11 18.16 2.57
C TYR A 785 -15.75 18.21 1.09
N ARG A 786 -14.70 18.95 0.70
CA ARG A 786 -14.21 18.98 -0.69
C ARG A 786 -13.75 17.61 -1.18
N PHE A 787 -13.02 16.86 -0.35
CA PHE A 787 -12.62 15.49 -0.71
C PHE A 787 -13.83 14.54 -0.76
N TYR A 788 -14.80 14.70 0.15
CA TYR A 788 -16.05 13.96 0.08
C TYR A 788 -16.80 14.20 -1.24
N LEU A 789 -16.94 15.46 -1.68
CA LEU A 789 -17.57 15.80 -2.95
C LEU A 789 -16.81 15.22 -4.15
N LEU A 790 -15.47 15.25 -4.12
CA LEU A 790 -14.64 14.59 -5.14
C LEU A 790 -14.98 13.10 -5.24
N ALA A 791 -15.00 12.38 -4.12
CA ALA A 791 -15.35 10.96 -4.11
C ALA A 791 -16.79 10.74 -4.60
N LYS A 792 -17.75 11.49 -4.07
CA LYS A 792 -19.17 11.42 -4.48
C LYS A 792 -19.36 11.60 -5.99
N SER A 793 -18.57 12.47 -6.62
CA SER A 793 -18.61 12.73 -8.08
C SER A 793 -18.24 11.51 -8.92
N LEU A 794 -17.59 10.50 -8.32
CA LEU A 794 -17.19 9.24 -8.98
C LEU A 794 -18.23 8.11 -8.79
N LEU A 795 -19.33 8.37 -8.08
CA LEU A 795 -20.42 7.40 -7.99
C LEU A 795 -20.94 7.06 -9.39
N ASN A 796 -21.32 5.80 -9.56
CA ASN A 796 -21.90 5.25 -10.80
C ASN A 796 -21.09 5.51 -12.08
N THR A 797 -19.79 5.78 -11.94
CA THR A 797 -18.86 6.08 -13.03
C THR A 797 -17.94 4.88 -13.25
N GLU A 798 -17.42 4.73 -14.47
CA GLU A 798 -16.35 3.77 -14.81
C GLU A 798 -14.97 4.43 -14.72
N ALA A 799 -13.94 3.67 -14.35
CA ALA A 799 -12.57 4.21 -14.26
C ALA A 799 -12.06 4.81 -15.59
N SER A 800 -12.41 4.18 -16.72
CA SER A 800 -12.07 4.66 -18.07
C SER A 800 -12.68 6.03 -18.38
N ARG A 801 -13.91 6.30 -17.91
CA ARG A 801 -14.61 7.57 -18.16
C ARG A 801 -13.94 8.75 -17.45
N LEU A 802 -13.37 8.51 -16.27
CA LEU A 802 -12.58 9.52 -15.57
C LEU A 802 -11.27 9.82 -16.32
N GLN A 803 -10.60 8.79 -16.83
CA GLN A 803 -9.41 8.95 -17.66
C GLN A 803 -9.70 9.75 -18.94
N ASP A 804 -10.79 9.44 -19.65
CA ASP A 804 -11.22 10.17 -20.84
C ASP A 804 -11.50 11.64 -20.53
N HIS A 805 -12.22 11.90 -19.42
CA HIS A 805 -12.57 13.25 -18.99
C HIS A 805 -11.33 14.11 -18.71
N LEU A 806 -10.34 13.58 -17.99
CA LEU A 806 -9.10 14.30 -17.71
C LEU A 806 -8.22 14.47 -18.96
N THR A 807 -8.20 13.48 -19.86
CA THR A 807 -7.40 13.56 -21.10
C THR A 807 -7.99 14.58 -22.07
N ALA A 808 -9.32 14.66 -22.18
CA ALA A 808 -9.99 15.69 -22.98
C ALA A 808 -9.68 17.11 -22.47
N ALA A 809 -9.61 17.29 -21.14
CA ALA A 809 -9.24 18.55 -20.54
C ALA A 809 -7.77 18.95 -20.77
N ASP A 810 -6.86 17.97 -20.90
CA ASP A 810 -5.45 18.21 -21.23
C ASP A 810 -5.23 18.54 -22.72
N GLY A 811 -6.05 17.96 -23.62
CA GLY A 811 -5.97 18.15 -25.07
C GLY A 811 -6.54 19.47 -25.59
N ASP A 812 -7.58 20.01 -24.94
CA ASP A 812 -8.10 21.35 -25.17
C ASP A 812 -7.25 22.38 -24.40
N GLY A 813 -6.00 22.57 -24.84
CA GLY A 813 -5.12 23.69 -24.51
C GLY A 813 -5.26 24.27 -23.10
N ALA A 814 -4.99 23.50 -22.04
CA ALA A 814 -4.75 23.95 -20.66
C ALA A 814 -5.72 24.99 -20.02
N GLN A 815 -6.86 25.32 -20.63
CA GLN A 815 -7.78 26.37 -20.15
C GLN A 815 -9.12 25.82 -19.65
N SER A 816 -9.38 24.50 -19.74
CA SER A 816 -10.70 23.93 -19.50
C SER A 816 -10.97 23.47 -18.05
N LEU A 817 -9.94 23.23 -17.23
CA LEU A 817 -10.09 22.93 -15.79
C LEU A 817 -9.32 23.88 -14.85
N ALA A 818 -8.38 24.65 -15.39
CA ALA A 818 -7.73 25.75 -14.69
C ALA A 818 -8.62 27.00 -14.78
N LEU A 819 -9.72 27.01 -14.02
CA LEU A 819 -10.44 28.24 -13.73
C LEU A 819 -9.48 29.19 -12.98
N GLU A 820 -9.43 30.44 -13.40
CA GLU A 820 -8.53 31.48 -12.89
C GLU A 820 -8.48 31.53 -11.35
N PRO A 821 -7.35 31.93 -10.75
CA PRO A 821 -7.24 32.11 -9.30
C PRO A 821 -8.38 32.97 -8.78
N VAL A 822 -9.11 32.44 -7.79
CA VAL A 822 -10.17 33.14 -7.06
C VAL A 822 -9.55 34.41 -6.45
N GLY A 823 -9.94 35.59 -6.94
CA GLY A 823 -9.62 36.84 -6.25
C GLY A 823 -9.44 38.09 -7.10
N GLN A 824 -9.18 38.01 -8.41
CA GLN A 824 -8.88 39.23 -9.18
C GLN A 824 -10.13 40.03 -9.60
N GLY A 825 -11.19 39.36 -10.06
CA GLY A 825 -12.41 40.04 -10.50
C GLY A 825 -13.22 40.73 -9.38
N LEU A 826 -13.13 40.24 -8.13
CA LEU A 826 -13.85 40.84 -6.99
C LEU A 826 -13.06 41.99 -6.36
N ALA A 827 -11.73 41.93 -6.35
CA ALA A 827 -10.87 43.02 -5.88
C ALA A 827 -11.03 44.27 -6.78
N ASP A 828 -11.12 44.09 -8.09
CA ASP A 828 -11.35 45.19 -9.04
C ASP A 828 -12.77 45.76 -8.93
N ALA A 829 -13.77 44.92 -8.66
CA ALA A 829 -15.15 45.35 -8.45
C ALA A 829 -15.37 46.09 -7.11
N VAL A 830 -14.58 45.77 -6.08
CA VAL A 830 -14.60 46.48 -4.79
C VAL A 830 -13.79 47.78 -4.87
N ALA A 831 -12.67 47.82 -5.60
CA ALA A 831 -11.91 49.04 -5.85
C ALA A 831 -12.72 50.07 -6.68
N ALA A 832 -13.51 49.62 -7.65
CA ALA A 832 -14.41 50.46 -8.43
C ALA A 832 -15.61 51.01 -7.62
N ARG A 833 -15.97 50.40 -6.49
CA ARG A 833 -17.05 50.88 -5.59
C ARG A 833 -16.59 51.75 -4.43
N ILE A 834 -15.28 51.86 -4.21
CA ILE A 834 -14.68 52.79 -3.24
C ILE A 834 -14.29 54.12 -3.92
N SER A 835 -14.37 54.18 -5.25
CA SER A 835 -14.06 55.35 -6.08
C SER A 835 -15.28 56.08 -6.67
N ASP A 836 -16.51 55.69 -6.27
CA ASP A 836 -17.78 56.36 -6.60
C ASP A 836 -18.50 56.89 -5.34
#